data_AF-A0A1M2VHW4-F1
#
_entry.id   AF-A0A1M2VHW4-F1
#
_cell.length_a   1.000
_cell.length_b   1.000
_cell.length_c   1.000
_cell.angle_alpha   90.00
_cell.angle_beta   90.00
_cell.angle_gamma   90.00
#
_symmetry.space_group_name_H-M   'P 1'
#
loop_
_entity.id
_entity.type
_entity.pdbx_description
1 polymer ?
#
loop_
_entity_poly.entity_id
_entity_poly.type
_entity_poly.pdbx_seq_one_letter_code
_entity_poly.pdbx_strand_id
1 'polypeptide(L)'
;MDIQGSTPDVRPTVIEDDESKHMLSANDLLQVLEGIVEATQLQERQHDVQLVKEWLYRHLGTKTDQCILSLQDWQREAAGLPDGLPGNLAGLIFGVALLRQQSRDTSADAPAHPISSGTITLIWGLIRDAVADGHLDVVPERSAHGFLAVPLYSRRNAEGHVTALVSLHVWLADGERSGQDIVEYCHRSGARNWVLAGRGTQHVFGVRQLAKTESAQATHAVYDATGCGGGGGEESGGWEYETHRTSSVMVQAQEIHVDAYSRDMSYTIPANSYHRTEVDLEEIYATLFHLDVSNGSSVPHTRRVLGPIDGLKHIERIRDAGESTATRLVDVVDTLRRFESLVQEGRQHSGEAEWEPAQRAIRDAIDVCSSPTSALVNEQRYLAIAVAELGNISRRFGHYDRARTILEELVSAMGKPSLLGAEIYGELGVICRHLGRLDEAKSALEAQYTMAKELGWERGTCRALGNLGMINYQLSQATHDEGLLDAAIQQLQDRVEQARRLKETADGGRAPDWNKLTAWEGIGLARLSLCHAARGSFHEAIVTSRESLECNFASGDPTVIAMSRLFYGRALLLDGRRDEALAEFNPPGTCTPAMALCKEPSEEHHGYLSALVADVGVHLDVVDEQGYSALDYAVFSGDAETERLAIQGLEYRLPRDQVERHRTEAYLRKSYRELFQEALRPVLLESKDRDGMQRLRVEYADALAADESKGELFDPLKFLRYRDFAKFGRLPMSTEGQTQVFDPKKAEEGGEASYIVFFSYTWCWNKKLGIPSPDDEEHTQYRRMLGAVKAFLDLHPCIDPNQLGIWLDYACVDQLSPIAGVNALPLNLMQCNAVISLYDDRYYSRAWCSLEVLIAQTLRKAWRMHSWYVCDKDGLVSEAPHDFDIGMEGKELTYEDERPKLEFLERQSRLLG
;
A
#
# COMPACT_ATOMS: atom_id res chain seq x y z
N MET A 1 -38.31 27.38 1.42
CA MET A 1 -38.79 25.98 1.43
C MET A 1 -37.55 25.15 1.59
N ASP A 2 -37.40 24.55 2.77
CA ASP A 2 -36.24 23.77 3.19
C ASP A 2 -35.95 22.62 2.23
N ILE A 3 -34.69 22.54 1.78
CA ILE A 3 -34.10 21.31 1.27
C ILE A 3 -32.71 21.23 1.89
N GLN A 4 -32.59 20.43 2.95
CA GLN A 4 -31.33 20.02 3.57
C GLN A 4 -30.55 19.16 2.58
N GLY A 5 -29.42 19.68 2.07
CA GLY A 5 -28.42 18.92 1.34
C GLY A 5 -27.30 18.51 2.28
N SER A 6 -27.24 17.23 2.60
CA SER A 6 -26.17 16.58 3.34
C SER A 6 -24.92 16.41 2.45
N THR A 7 -23.86 17.14 2.74
CA THR A 7 -22.51 16.91 2.21
C THR A 7 -21.80 15.80 2.98
N PRO A 8 -21.06 14.88 2.32
CA PRO A 8 -20.28 13.85 2.99
C PRO A 8 -18.98 14.46 3.56
N ASP A 9 -18.83 14.40 4.88
CA ASP A 9 -17.64 14.80 5.62
C ASP A 9 -16.54 13.74 5.38
N VAL A 10 -15.66 13.97 4.40
CA VAL A 10 -14.46 13.16 4.18
C VAL A 10 -13.41 13.62 5.18
N ARG A 11 -13.47 13.05 6.38
CA ARG A 11 -12.36 13.08 7.34
C ARG A 11 -11.33 12.03 6.94
N PRO A 12 -10.03 12.26 7.19
CA PRO A 12 -9.08 11.15 7.20
C PRO A 12 -9.56 10.15 8.24
N THR A 13 -9.88 8.93 7.82
CA THR A 13 -10.11 7.80 8.72
C THR A 13 -8.81 7.47 9.43
N VAL A 14 -8.47 8.25 10.45
CA VAL A 14 -7.89 7.68 11.65
C VAL A 14 -8.94 6.69 12.12
N ILE A 15 -8.65 5.39 12.01
CA ILE A 15 -9.40 4.38 12.73
C ILE A 15 -9.10 4.66 14.21
N GLU A 16 -9.79 5.63 14.79
CA GLU A 16 -9.95 5.74 16.24
C GLU A 16 -10.81 4.53 16.64
N ASP A 17 -10.16 3.38 16.77
CA ASP A 17 -10.65 2.36 17.69
C ASP A 17 -10.63 3.05 19.07
N ASP A 18 -11.80 3.50 19.50
CA ASP A 18 -12.03 4.28 20.73
C ASP A 18 -11.41 3.54 21.94
N GLU A 19 -10.13 3.83 22.26
CA GLU A 19 -9.35 3.15 23.30
C GLU A 19 -10.00 3.23 24.70
N SER A 20 -10.97 4.13 24.87
CA SER A 20 -11.89 4.21 26.01
C SER A 20 -12.79 2.98 26.19
N LYS A 21 -12.84 2.05 25.23
CA LYS A 21 -13.60 0.80 25.34
C LYS A 21 -12.87 -0.33 26.07
N HIS A 22 -11.54 -0.27 26.20
CA HIS A 22 -10.75 -1.34 26.81
C HIS A 22 -10.57 -1.13 28.30
N MET A 23 -11.48 -1.70 29.09
CA MET A 23 -11.52 -1.56 30.55
C MET A 23 -10.80 -2.73 31.22
N LEU A 24 -9.68 -2.45 31.90
CA LEU A 24 -8.82 -3.45 32.54
C LEU A 24 -8.81 -3.28 34.05
N SER A 25 -8.98 -4.38 34.80
CA SER A 25 -8.93 -4.36 36.26
C SER A 25 -7.51 -4.60 36.79
N ALA A 26 -7.11 -3.89 37.85
CA ALA A 26 -5.80 -4.09 38.49
C ALA A 26 -5.55 -5.56 38.91
N ASN A 27 -6.62 -6.29 39.27
CA ASN A 27 -6.54 -7.70 39.65
C ASN A 27 -6.25 -8.62 38.44
N ASP A 28 -6.83 -8.33 37.27
CA ASP A 28 -6.51 -9.06 36.04
C ASP A 28 -5.07 -8.81 35.62
N LEU A 29 -4.59 -7.56 35.71
CA LEU A 29 -3.20 -7.21 35.39
C LEU A 29 -2.20 -7.92 36.31
N LEU A 30 -2.50 -8.04 37.61
CA LEU A 30 -1.67 -8.80 38.55
C LEU A 30 -1.61 -10.29 38.20
N GLN A 31 -2.73 -10.90 37.83
CA GLN A 31 -2.74 -12.30 37.38
C GLN A 31 -1.93 -12.49 36.09
N VAL A 32 -1.98 -11.51 35.19
CA VAL A 32 -1.16 -11.51 33.97
C VAL A 32 0.32 -11.40 34.32
N LEU A 33 0.71 -10.50 35.21
CA LEU A 33 2.10 -10.37 35.68
C LEU A 33 2.64 -11.69 36.24
N GLU A 34 1.86 -12.38 37.10
CA GLU A 34 2.27 -13.66 37.66
C GLU A 34 2.56 -14.70 36.56
N GLY A 35 1.70 -14.79 35.54
CA GLY A 35 1.92 -15.72 34.44
C GLY A 35 3.01 -15.30 33.46
N ILE A 36 3.29 -13.99 33.31
CA ILE A 36 4.44 -13.50 32.55
C ILE A 36 5.74 -13.91 33.25
N VAL A 37 5.85 -13.67 34.56
CA VAL A 37 7.04 -14.04 35.35
C VAL A 37 7.30 -15.54 35.27
N GLU A 38 6.24 -16.35 35.28
CA GLU A 38 6.33 -17.80 35.14
C GLU A 38 6.77 -18.24 33.72
N ALA A 39 6.29 -17.58 32.66
CA ALA A 39 6.68 -17.89 31.28
C ALA A 39 8.11 -17.46 30.93
N THR A 40 8.51 -16.29 31.38
CA THR A 40 9.78 -15.62 31.03
C THR A 40 10.93 -15.97 31.98
N GLN A 41 10.68 -16.80 33.01
CA GLN A 41 11.67 -17.20 34.02
C GLN A 41 12.36 -16.02 34.74
N LEU A 42 11.71 -14.85 34.82
CA LEU A 42 12.23 -13.63 35.48
C LEU A 42 12.36 -13.73 37.02
N GLN A 43 12.38 -14.94 37.58
CA GLN A 43 12.47 -15.19 39.02
C GLN A 43 13.76 -14.65 39.66
N GLU A 44 14.83 -14.50 38.87
CA GLU A 44 16.12 -13.97 39.31
C GLU A 44 16.16 -12.43 39.35
N ARG A 45 15.24 -11.74 38.65
CA ARG A 45 15.13 -10.27 38.59
C ARG A 45 14.02 -9.73 39.51
N GLN A 46 14.02 -10.18 40.77
CA GLN A 46 12.93 -9.91 41.73
C GLN A 46 12.67 -8.42 42.00
N HIS A 47 13.68 -7.56 41.90
CA HIS A 47 13.54 -6.13 42.18
C HIS A 47 12.59 -5.43 41.19
N ASP A 48 12.80 -5.63 39.89
CA ASP A 48 12.00 -4.98 38.84
C ASP A 48 10.57 -5.50 38.80
N VAL A 49 10.41 -6.82 38.98
CA VAL A 49 9.09 -7.46 39.10
C VAL A 49 8.33 -6.92 40.32
N GLN A 50 9.02 -6.71 41.45
CA GLN A 50 8.43 -6.18 42.66
C GLN A 50 8.01 -4.71 42.51
N LEU A 51 8.76 -3.89 41.76
CA LEU A 51 8.38 -2.51 41.45
C LEU A 51 7.05 -2.44 40.68
N VAL A 52 6.88 -3.27 39.65
CA VAL A 52 5.63 -3.36 38.87
C VAL A 52 4.49 -3.88 39.76
N LYS A 53 4.78 -4.87 40.61
CA LYS A 53 3.79 -5.43 41.55
C LYS A 53 3.30 -4.39 42.56
N GLU A 54 4.21 -3.61 43.14
CA GLU A 54 3.89 -2.52 44.07
C GLU A 54 3.10 -1.40 43.38
N TRP A 55 3.45 -1.06 42.14
CA TRP A 55 2.69 -0.13 41.32
C TRP A 55 1.24 -0.59 41.11
N LEU A 56 1.01 -1.86 40.75
CA LEU A 56 -0.34 -2.41 40.63
C LEU A 56 -1.08 -2.44 41.98
N TYR A 57 -0.40 -2.78 43.09
CA TYR A 57 -1.02 -2.79 44.42
C TYR A 57 -1.49 -1.42 44.91
N ARG A 58 -0.83 -0.32 44.52
CA ARG A 58 -1.29 1.04 44.86
C ARG A 58 -2.69 1.34 44.34
N HIS A 59 -3.10 0.64 43.29
CA HIS A 59 -4.40 0.81 42.64
C HIS A 59 -5.46 -0.18 43.14
N LEU A 60 -5.14 -1.10 44.06
CA LEU A 60 -6.09 -2.13 44.51
C LEU A 60 -7.07 -1.70 45.62
N GLY A 61 -6.87 -0.56 46.29
CA GLY A 61 -7.76 -0.05 47.35
C GLY A 61 -7.95 -1.00 48.56
N THR A 62 -8.53 -0.49 49.66
CA THR A 62 -8.78 -1.28 50.90
C THR A 62 -10.16 -1.92 50.96
N LYS A 63 -10.99 -1.75 49.92
CA LYS A 63 -12.28 -2.41 49.75
C LYS A 63 -12.39 -2.87 48.31
N THR A 64 -13.07 -3.99 48.12
CA THR A 64 -13.33 -4.76 46.89
C THR A 64 -14.04 -4.02 45.74
N ASP A 65 -13.76 -2.73 45.55
CA ASP A 65 -14.13 -2.00 44.34
C ASP A 65 -12.93 -2.07 43.38
N GLN A 66 -13.13 -2.82 42.30
CA GLN A 66 -12.15 -3.03 41.25
C GLN A 66 -11.74 -1.68 40.67
N CYS A 67 -10.48 -1.26 40.85
CA CYS A 67 -9.93 -0.17 40.03
C CYS A 67 -9.87 -0.69 38.60
N ILE A 68 -10.87 -0.28 37.81
CA ILE A 68 -10.99 -0.55 36.40
C ILE A 68 -10.73 0.78 35.71
N LEU A 69 -9.64 0.84 34.97
CA LEU A 69 -9.26 2.01 34.20
C LEU A 69 -9.31 1.67 32.70
N SER A 70 -9.42 2.71 31.88
CA SER A 70 -9.18 2.56 30.44
C SER A 70 -7.71 2.22 30.19
N LEU A 71 -7.42 1.62 29.04
CA LEU A 71 -6.03 1.36 28.62
C LEU A 71 -5.18 2.64 28.64
N GLN A 72 -5.73 3.76 28.17
CA GLN A 72 -5.02 5.05 28.16
C GLN A 72 -4.65 5.52 29.56
N ASP A 73 -5.57 5.40 30.51
CA ASP A 73 -5.30 5.79 31.89
C ASP A 73 -4.25 4.86 32.51
N TRP A 74 -4.30 3.56 32.23
CA TRP A 74 -3.26 2.62 32.64
C TRP A 74 -1.88 2.94 32.04
N GLN A 75 -1.81 3.32 30.76
CA GLN A 75 -0.58 3.72 30.11
C GLN A 75 -0.03 5.04 30.69
N ARG A 76 -0.90 6.01 31.01
CA ARG A 76 -0.49 7.25 31.70
C ARG A 76 0.05 6.97 33.10
N GLU A 77 -0.55 6.07 33.86
CA GLU A 77 -0.05 5.65 35.17
C GLU A 77 1.27 4.86 35.06
N ALA A 78 1.41 4.02 34.03
CA ALA A 78 2.62 3.26 33.77
C ALA A 78 3.80 4.13 33.34
N ALA A 79 3.56 5.32 32.76
CA ALA A 79 4.61 6.29 32.41
C ALA A 79 5.42 6.79 33.62
N GLY A 80 4.94 6.56 34.84
CA GLY A 80 5.68 6.82 36.09
C GLY A 80 6.64 5.70 36.50
N LEU A 81 6.67 4.56 35.80
CA LEU A 81 7.63 3.48 36.02
C LEU A 81 9.00 3.82 35.43
N PRO A 82 10.11 3.31 36.00
CA PRO A 82 11.43 3.49 35.40
C PRO A 82 11.53 2.90 33.99
N ASP A 83 12.24 3.60 33.11
CA ASP A 83 12.59 3.11 31.77
C ASP A 83 13.37 1.78 31.87
N GLY A 84 13.11 0.85 30.94
CA GLY A 84 13.69 -0.50 30.93
C GLY A 84 12.67 -1.59 31.29
N LEU A 85 13.12 -2.63 32.02
CA LEU A 85 12.32 -3.82 32.30
C LEU A 85 10.94 -3.53 32.95
N PRO A 86 10.78 -2.59 33.92
CA PRO A 86 9.47 -2.30 34.51
C PRO A 86 8.45 -1.72 33.51
N GLY A 87 8.86 -0.79 32.65
CA GLY A 87 8.01 -0.23 31.60
C GLY A 87 7.61 -1.28 30.56
N ASN A 88 8.55 -2.11 30.13
CA ASN A 88 8.31 -3.17 29.15
C ASN A 88 7.39 -4.27 29.69
N LEU A 89 7.56 -4.64 30.96
CA LEU A 89 6.64 -5.54 31.65
C LEU A 89 5.22 -4.96 31.69
N ALA A 90 5.05 -3.66 31.95
CA ALA A 90 3.74 -3.03 31.92
C ALA A 90 3.10 -3.12 30.52
N GLY A 91 3.85 -2.83 29.45
CA GLY A 91 3.40 -3.00 28.07
C GLY A 91 2.95 -4.42 27.75
N LEU A 92 3.78 -5.43 28.09
CA LEU A 92 3.44 -6.84 27.88
C LEU A 92 2.20 -7.26 28.69
N ILE A 93 2.07 -6.79 29.93
CA ILE A 93 0.89 -7.03 30.78
C ILE A 93 -0.37 -6.52 30.09
N PHE A 94 -0.35 -5.30 29.54
CA PHE A 94 -1.49 -4.74 28.82
C PHE A 94 -1.82 -5.56 27.57
N GLY A 95 -0.82 -5.87 26.74
CA GLY A 95 -1.03 -6.66 25.51
C GLY A 95 -1.64 -8.04 25.78
N VAL A 96 -1.10 -8.78 26.76
CA VAL A 96 -1.63 -10.09 27.15
C VAL A 96 -3.03 -9.98 27.78
N ALA A 97 -3.28 -8.96 28.60
CA ALA A 97 -4.60 -8.74 29.21
C ALA A 97 -5.67 -8.47 28.15
N LEU A 98 -5.38 -7.60 27.17
CA LEU A 98 -6.27 -7.30 26.06
C LEU A 98 -6.55 -8.52 25.18
N LEU A 99 -5.51 -9.31 24.86
CA LEU A 99 -5.68 -10.55 24.10
C LEU A 99 -6.58 -11.56 24.83
N ARG A 100 -6.41 -11.69 26.15
CA ARG A 100 -7.27 -12.54 27.00
C ARG A 100 -8.71 -12.02 27.05
N GLN A 101 -8.90 -10.71 27.14
CA GLN A 101 -10.23 -10.09 27.09
C GLN A 101 -10.92 -10.37 25.75
N GLN A 102 -10.23 -10.13 24.63
CA GLN A 102 -10.71 -10.44 23.28
C GLN A 102 -11.09 -11.92 23.13
N SER A 103 -10.30 -12.81 23.75
CA SER A 103 -10.62 -14.25 23.77
C SER A 103 -11.91 -14.58 24.53
N ARG A 104 -12.27 -13.82 25.58
CA ARG A 104 -13.48 -14.02 26.39
C ARG A 104 -14.72 -13.43 25.73
N ASP A 105 -14.58 -12.27 25.10
CA ASP A 105 -15.69 -11.52 24.51
C ASP A 105 -16.22 -12.14 23.21
N THR A 106 -15.47 -13.07 22.62
CA THR A 106 -15.90 -13.80 21.41
C THR A 106 -16.43 -15.19 21.77
N SER A 107 -17.59 -15.56 21.24
CA SER A 107 -18.17 -16.90 21.42
C SER A 107 -17.22 -18.00 20.94
N ALA A 108 -17.19 -19.14 21.64
CA ALA A 108 -16.45 -20.33 21.23
C ALA A 108 -16.91 -20.89 19.87
N ASP A 109 -18.16 -20.62 19.49
CA ASP A 109 -18.78 -21.00 18.22
C ASP A 109 -18.72 -19.88 17.16
N ALA A 110 -18.03 -18.77 17.43
CA ALA A 110 -17.94 -17.66 16.47
C ALA A 110 -17.13 -18.07 15.23
N PRO A 111 -17.63 -17.82 14.00
CA PRO A 111 -16.88 -18.03 12.77
C PRO A 111 -15.57 -17.25 12.76
N ALA A 112 -14.66 -17.66 11.87
CA ALA A 112 -13.53 -16.83 11.46
C ALA A 112 -14.02 -15.44 11.04
N HIS A 113 -13.63 -14.41 11.78
CA HIS A 113 -14.01 -13.04 11.49
C HIS A 113 -12.77 -12.15 11.33
N PRO A 114 -12.80 -11.20 10.37
CA PRO A 114 -11.86 -10.09 10.36
C PRO A 114 -11.93 -9.40 11.71
N ILE A 115 -10.78 -9.20 12.35
CA ILE A 115 -10.70 -8.44 13.58
C ILE A 115 -10.58 -6.97 13.18
N SER A 116 -11.03 -6.04 14.03
CA SER A 116 -10.68 -4.64 13.83
C SER A 116 -9.15 -4.53 13.74
N SER A 117 -8.65 -4.08 12.58
CA SER A 117 -7.20 -3.96 12.33
C SER A 117 -6.55 -3.05 13.38
N GLY A 118 -7.28 -2.07 13.93
CA GLY A 118 -6.85 -1.22 15.04
C GLY A 118 -6.55 -2.03 16.31
N THR A 119 -7.50 -2.85 16.75
CA THR A 119 -7.37 -3.65 17.99
C THR A 119 -6.18 -4.62 17.96
N ILE A 120 -5.99 -5.38 16.88
CA ILE A 120 -4.87 -6.34 16.80
C ILE A 120 -3.53 -5.61 16.63
N THR A 121 -3.50 -4.48 15.92
CA THR A 121 -2.31 -3.64 15.79
C THR A 121 -1.90 -3.05 17.13
N LEU A 122 -2.86 -2.61 17.96
CA LEU A 122 -2.61 -2.14 19.32
C LEU A 122 -2.03 -3.25 20.22
N ILE A 123 -2.65 -4.44 20.24
CA ILE A 123 -2.16 -5.59 21.01
C ILE A 123 -0.75 -5.98 20.57
N TRP A 124 -0.51 -6.05 19.26
CA TRP A 124 0.80 -6.38 18.72
C TRP A 124 1.84 -5.32 19.08
N GLY A 125 1.53 -4.03 18.96
CA GLY A 125 2.45 -2.95 19.34
C GLY A 125 2.92 -3.06 20.79
N LEU A 126 2.00 -3.28 21.73
CA LEU A 126 2.31 -3.48 23.15
C LEU A 126 3.23 -4.69 23.41
N ILE A 127 3.00 -5.81 22.72
CA ILE A 127 3.82 -7.02 22.85
C ILE A 127 5.18 -6.82 22.17
N ARG A 128 5.19 -6.25 20.96
CA ARG A 128 6.38 -5.98 20.15
C ARG A 128 7.35 -5.10 20.92
N ASP A 129 6.89 -3.94 21.39
CA ASP A 129 7.75 -2.95 22.06
C ASP A 129 8.34 -3.54 23.35
N ALA A 130 7.57 -4.33 24.10
CA ALA A 130 8.05 -4.99 25.30
C ALA A 130 9.17 -6.02 25.04
N VAL A 131 9.09 -6.75 23.91
CA VAL A 131 10.02 -7.84 23.56
C VAL A 131 11.23 -7.32 22.77
N ALA A 132 11.05 -6.31 21.92
CA ALA A 132 12.09 -5.78 21.03
C ALA A 132 13.31 -5.25 21.80
N ASP A 133 13.10 -4.61 22.95
CA ASP A 133 14.18 -4.07 23.79
C ASP A 133 15.08 -5.14 24.43
N GLY A 134 14.73 -6.43 24.33
CA GLY A 134 15.57 -7.54 24.78
C GLY A 134 15.67 -7.73 26.30
N HIS A 135 15.04 -6.88 27.11
CA HIS A 135 15.13 -6.96 28.58
C HIS A 135 14.41 -8.18 29.19
N LEU A 136 13.47 -8.79 28.48
CA LEU A 136 12.65 -9.91 28.99
C LEU A 136 13.35 -11.28 28.92
N ASP A 137 14.55 -11.39 28.32
CA ASP A 137 15.35 -12.62 28.18
C ASP A 137 14.54 -13.86 27.71
N VAL A 138 13.52 -13.66 26.89
CA VAL A 138 12.63 -14.75 26.47
C VAL A 138 13.34 -15.65 25.46
N VAL A 139 13.49 -16.92 25.81
CA VAL A 139 14.10 -17.92 24.93
C VAL A 139 13.01 -18.58 24.08
N PRO A 140 13.04 -18.44 22.74
CA PRO A 140 12.12 -19.16 21.87
C PRO A 140 12.40 -20.67 21.90
N GLU A 141 11.35 -21.47 21.73
CA GLU A 141 11.45 -22.93 21.59
C GLU A 141 11.00 -23.36 20.20
N ARG A 142 11.76 -24.23 19.52
CA ARG A 142 11.32 -24.83 18.25
C ARG A 142 10.29 -25.94 18.50
N SER A 143 9.17 -25.89 17.79
CA SER A 143 8.09 -26.86 17.85
C SER A 143 8.39 -28.09 16.98
N ALA A 144 7.59 -29.15 17.12
CA ALA A 144 7.74 -30.36 16.28
C ALA A 144 7.40 -30.11 14.79
N HIS A 145 6.68 -29.01 14.50
CA HIS A 145 6.33 -28.57 13.14
C HIS A 145 7.37 -27.62 12.56
N GLY A 146 8.43 -27.33 13.31
CA GLY A 146 9.51 -26.43 12.89
C GLY A 146 9.22 -24.94 13.07
N PHE A 147 8.09 -24.54 13.67
CA PHE A 147 7.87 -23.13 14.03
C PHE A 147 8.51 -22.78 15.38
N LEU A 148 8.89 -21.52 15.57
CA LEU A 148 9.45 -21.00 16.82
C LEU A 148 8.33 -20.42 17.69
N ALA A 149 8.26 -20.85 18.94
CA ALA A 149 7.30 -20.38 19.93
C ALA A 149 8.01 -19.51 20.98
N VAL A 150 7.60 -18.25 21.09
CA VAL A 150 8.03 -17.32 22.15
C VAL A 150 6.96 -17.32 23.24
N PRO A 151 7.23 -17.90 24.43
CA PRO A 151 6.25 -17.92 25.52
C PRO A 151 6.11 -16.53 26.14
N LEU A 152 4.91 -15.95 26.08
CA LEU A 152 4.64 -14.60 26.59
C LEU A 152 3.93 -14.64 27.94
N TYR A 153 3.09 -15.64 28.18
CA TYR A 153 2.37 -15.83 29.45
C TYR A 153 2.05 -17.32 29.65
N SER A 154 2.26 -17.84 30.85
CA SER A 154 1.97 -19.23 31.20
C SER A 154 1.54 -19.29 32.66
N ARG A 155 0.47 -20.05 32.96
CA ARG A 155 0.05 -20.30 34.34
C ARG A 155 0.00 -21.79 34.60
N ARG A 156 0.66 -22.30 35.63
CA ARG A 156 0.56 -23.71 36.02
C ARG A 156 -0.32 -23.95 37.23
N ASN A 157 -0.90 -25.15 37.31
CA ASN A 157 -1.57 -25.63 38.52
C ASN A 157 -0.55 -26.16 39.55
N ALA A 158 -1.03 -26.55 40.73
CA ALA A 158 -0.18 -27.06 41.81
C ALA A 158 0.60 -28.33 41.44
N GLU A 159 0.15 -29.08 40.44
CA GLU A 159 0.82 -30.26 39.89
C GLU A 159 1.80 -29.93 38.73
N GLY A 160 2.00 -28.65 38.39
CA GLY A 160 2.92 -28.19 37.34
C GLY A 160 2.37 -28.21 35.91
N HIS A 161 1.08 -28.55 35.72
CA HIS A 161 0.43 -28.55 34.42
C HIS A 161 -0.01 -27.14 33.99
N VAL A 162 0.21 -26.79 32.73
CA VAL A 162 -0.22 -25.51 32.15
C VAL A 162 -1.74 -25.42 32.15
N THR A 163 -2.29 -24.33 32.66
CA THR A 163 -3.72 -24.04 32.76
C THR A 163 -4.15 -22.91 31.83
N ALA A 164 -3.23 -22.01 31.48
CA ALA A 164 -3.41 -21.00 30.45
C ALA A 164 -2.06 -20.65 29.84
N LEU A 165 -2.04 -20.34 28.54
CA LEU A 165 -0.82 -20.03 27.76
C LEU A 165 -1.14 -18.95 26.71
N VAL A 166 -0.25 -17.96 26.58
CA VAL A 166 -0.14 -17.08 25.42
C VAL A 166 1.27 -17.20 24.86
N SER A 167 1.37 -17.47 23.56
CA SER A 167 2.65 -17.58 22.86
C SER A 167 2.58 -16.95 21.48
N LEU A 168 3.68 -16.31 21.06
CA LEU A 168 3.89 -15.91 19.67
C LEU A 168 4.48 -17.11 18.93
N HIS A 169 3.81 -17.56 17.87
CA HIS A 169 4.31 -18.62 16.99
C HIS A 169 4.76 -18.00 15.67
N VAL A 170 5.98 -18.31 15.24
CA VAL A 170 6.58 -17.80 14.00
C VAL A 170 7.14 -18.96 13.19
N TRP A 171 6.62 -19.12 11.98
CA TRP A 171 7.14 -20.02 10.97
C TRP A 171 8.13 -19.21 10.11
N LEU A 172 9.41 -19.56 10.13
CA LEU A 172 10.45 -18.92 9.31
C LEU A 172 10.75 -19.73 8.06
N ALA A 173 11.12 -19.08 6.96
CA ALA A 173 11.57 -19.73 5.74
C ALA A 173 13.06 -20.12 5.85
N ASP A 174 13.42 -20.85 6.91
CA ASP A 174 14.79 -21.17 7.31
C ASP A 174 15.26 -22.57 6.86
N GLY A 175 14.40 -23.32 6.16
CA GLY A 175 14.68 -24.70 5.73
C GLY A 175 14.53 -25.75 6.83
N GLU A 176 14.21 -25.34 8.06
CA GLU A 176 14.10 -26.20 9.25
C GLU A 176 12.64 -26.61 9.53
N ARG A 177 11.75 -26.47 8.54
CA ARG A 177 10.36 -26.94 8.59
C ARG A 177 10.31 -28.43 8.28
N SER A 178 9.55 -29.19 9.06
CA SER A 178 9.42 -30.63 8.83
C SER A 178 8.73 -30.91 7.50
N GLY A 179 9.45 -31.58 6.60
CA GLY A 179 8.93 -32.06 5.32
C GLY A 179 8.00 -33.26 5.55
N GLN A 180 6.73 -33.00 5.82
CA GLN A 180 5.63 -33.99 5.77
C GLN A 180 5.63 -35.14 6.80
N ASP A 181 6.39 -35.07 7.90
CA ASP A 181 6.16 -36.00 9.02
C ASP A 181 4.92 -35.56 9.82
N ILE A 182 3.80 -36.23 9.52
CA ILE A 182 2.45 -35.95 9.98
C ILE A 182 2.38 -36.01 11.51
N VAL A 183 2.28 -34.84 12.14
CA VAL A 183 2.00 -34.68 13.57
C VAL A 183 0.79 -33.75 13.65
N GLU A 184 -0.44 -34.24 13.81
CA GLU A 184 -1.58 -33.34 14.10
C GLU A 184 -1.84 -33.24 15.60
N TYR A 185 -2.07 -32.03 16.08
CA TYR A 185 -2.26 -31.78 17.51
C TYR A 185 -3.73 -31.85 17.90
N CYS A 186 -3.99 -32.52 19.01
CA CYS A 186 -5.26 -32.42 19.71
C CYS A 186 -5.05 -31.67 21.03
N HIS A 187 -5.74 -30.55 21.18
CA HIS A 187 -5.84 -29.83 22.45
C HIS A 187 -7.12 -30.27 23.17
N ARG A 188 -7.02 -30.62 24.45
CA ARG A 188 -8.21 -31.00 25.25
C ARG A 188 -9.16 -29.82 25.51
N SER A 189 -8.66 -28.59 25.37
CA SER A 189 -9.41 -27.35 25.50
C SER A 189 -9.33 -26.57 24.19
N GLY A 190 -10.32 -25.70 23.95
CA GLY A 190 -10.32 -24.84 22.78
C GLY A 190 -9.14 -23.87 22.82
N ALA A 191 -8.52 -23.64 21.68
CA ALA A 191 -7.45 -22.67 21.51
C ALA A 191 -7.85 -21.62 20.48
N ARG A 192 -7.22 -20.45 20.52
CA ARG A 192 -7.50 -19.37 19.58
C ARG A 192 -6.22 -18.77 19.03
N ASN A 193 -6.24 -18.44 17.75
CA ASN A 193 -5.13 -17.82 17.04
C ASN A 193 -5.56 -16.47 16.47
N TRP A 194 -4.64 -15.51 16.50
CA TRP A 194 -4.72 -14.23 15.81
C TRP A 194 -3.56 -14.15 14.83
N VAL A 195 -3.84 -13.98 13.55
CA VAL A 195 -2.81 -13.93 12.51
C VAL A 195 -2.18 -12.54 12.48
N LEU A 196 -0.90 -12.48 12.79
CA LEU A 196 -0.12 -11.24 12.77
C LEU A 196 0.45 -10.97 11.38
N ALA A 197 0.92 -11.98 10.67
CA ALA A 197 1.57 -11.79 9.38
C ALA A 197 1.56 -13.07 8.56
N GLY A 198 1.62 -12.95 7.23
CA GLY A 198 1.66 -14.07 6.31
C GLY A 198 0.32 -14.74 6.09
N ARG A 199 0.37 -15.91 5.44
CA ARG A 199 -0.79 -16.76 5.16
C ARG A 199 -0.52 -18.20 5.58
N GLY A 200 -1.50 -18.81 6.25
CA GLY A 200 -1.46 -20.21 6.66
C GLY A 200 -2.78 -20.90 6.38
N THR A 201 -2.74 -22.18 6.05
CA THR A 201 -3.93 -23.02 5.85
C THR A 201 -4.11 -23.93 7.04
N GLN A 202 -5.25 -23.84 7.70
CA GLN A 202 -5.60 -24.67 8.83
C GLN A 202 -6.42 -25.87 8.38
N HIS A 203 -5.94 -27.05 8.75
CA HIS A 203 -6.61 -28.32 8.53
C HIS A 203 -7.16 -28.84 9.85
N VAL A 204 -8.43 -29.27 9.87
CA VAL A 204 -9.08 -29.88 11.03
C VAL A 204 -9.58 -31.28 10.67
N PHE A 205 -9.25 -32.24 11.51
CA PHE A 205 -9.49 -33.66 11.28
C PHE A 205 -10.51 -34.23 12.27
N GLY A 206 -11.48 -34.95 11.70
CA GLY A 206 -12.38 -35.83 12.43
C GLY A 206 -11.72 -37.18 12.64
N VAL A 207 -11.59 -37.59 13.90
CA VAL A 207 -10.94 -38.85 14.23
C VAL A 207 -11.95 -39.82 14.82
N ARG A 208 -12.14 -40.95 14.14
CA ARG A 208 -12.96 -42.08 14.60
C ARG A 208 -12.05 -43.20 15.12
N GLN A 209 -12.22 -43.55 16.39
CA GLN A 209 -11.51 -44.69 16.98
C GLN A 209 -12.04 -46.01 16.40
N LEU A 210 -11.13 -46.88 15.96
CA LEU A 210 -11.49 -48.17 15.36
C LEU A 210 -11.43 -49.30 16.39
N ALA A 211 -12.35 -50.27 16.25
CA ALA A 211 -12.28 -51.51 17.02
C ALA A 211 -11.11 -52.38 16.53
N LYS A 212 -10.59 -53.27 17.38
CA LYS A 212 -9.48 -54.18 17.00
C LYS A 212 -9.77 -55.02 15.74
N THR A 213 -11.04 -55.32 15.49
CA THR A 213 -11.53 -56.06 14.31
C THR A 213 -11.51 -55.25 13.01
N GLU A 214 -11.38 -53.92 13.09
CA GLU A 214 -11.43 -52.97 11.96
C GLU A 214 -10.05 -52.35 11.65
N SER A 215 -8.98 -52.90 12.23
CA SER A 215 -7.61 -52.36 12.12
C SER A 215 -7.10 -52.19 10.68
N ALA A 216 -7.64 -52.95 9.71
CA ALA A 216 -7.33 -52.81 8.29
C ALA A 216 -7.88 -51.52 7.65
N GLN A 217 -8.80 -50.81 8.31
CA GLN A 217 -9.39 -49.54 7.84
C GLN A 217 -8.73 -48.30 8.49
N ALA A 218 -7.71 -48.49 9.32
CA ALA A 218 -7.00 -47.39 9.94
C ALA A 218 -6.31 -46.54 8.88
N THR A 219 -6.33 -45.22 9.06
CA THR A 219 -5.54 -44.29 8.25
C THR A 219 -4.37 -43.70 9.05
N HIS A 220 -4.52 -43.59 10.37
CA HIS A 220 -3.54 -42.97 11.27
C HIS A 220 -3.49 -43.71 12.62
N ALA A 221 -2.53 -43.34 13.45
CA ALA A 221 -2.40 -43.78 14.84
C ALA A 221 -2.32 -42.57 15.78
N VAL A 222 -2.92 -42.70 16.97
CA VAL A 222 -2.84 -41.70 18.04
C VAL A 222 -1.78 -42.11 19.07
N TYR A 223 -0.91 -41.16 19.40
CA TYR A 223 0.18 -41.29 20.35
C TYR A 223 -0.01 -40.33 21.53
N ASP A 224 0.29 -40.80 22.75
CA ASP A 224 0.37 -39.94 23.93
C ASP A 224 1.81 -39.41 24.06
N ALA A 225 1.98 -38.10 24.26
CA ALA A 225 3.29 -37.50 24.52
C ALA A 225 3.72 -37.74 25.98
N THR A 226 4.83 -38.45 26.21
CA THR A 226 5.42 -38.67 27.56
C THR A 226 6.62 -37.76 27.80
N GLY A 227 6.60 -37.00 28.90
CA GLY A 227 7.71 -36.14 29.31
C GLY A 227 8.57 -36.83 30.37
N CYS A 228 9.86 -37.00 30.12
CA CYS A 228 10.79 -37.49 31.15
C CYS A 228 11.06 -36.38 32.16
N GLY A 229 10.52 -36.53 33.37
CA GLY A 229 10.97 -35.82 34.56
C GLY A 229 11.75 -36.77 35.47
N GLY A 230 12.96 -36.35 35.86
CA GLY A 230 13.63 -36.78 37.09
C GLY A 230 14.86 -37.68 36.95
N GLY A 231 16.06 -37.09 37.03
CA GLY A 231 17.32 -37.79 37.31
C GLY A 231 18.53 -36.91 37.00
N GLY A 232 19.31 -36.53 38.01
CA GLY A 232 20.43 -35.59 37.88
C GLY A 232 21.48 -36.01 36.85
N GLY A 233 21.80 -35.10 35.96
CA GLY A 233 22.86 -35.21 34.95
C GLY A 233 22.63 -34.13 33.89
N GLU A 234 23.64 -33.28 33.65
CA GLU A 234 23.68 -32.41 32.48
C GLU A 234 23.61 -33.29 31.23
N GLU A 235 22.52 -33.22 30.45
CA GLU A 235 22.48 -33.52 29.00
C GLU A 235 21.05 -33.35 28.45
N SER A 236 20.94 -32.53 27.39
CA SER A 236 19.88 -32.46 26.36
C SER A 236 18.51 -33.08 26.68
N GLY A 237 17.54 -32.26 27.11
CA GLY A 237 16.16 -32.69 27.34
C GLY A 237 15.33 -32.88 26.06
N GLY A 238 15.37 -34.07 25.45
CA GLY A 238 14.43 -34.49 24.39
C GLY A 238 13.02 -34.81 24.92
N TRP A 239 12.04 -34.96 24.03
CA TRP A 239 10.84 -35.77 24.31
C TRP A 239 10.99 -37.03 23.46
N GLU A 240 10.92 -38.20 24.08
CA GLU A 240 10.90 -39.46 23.35
C GLU A 240 9.44 -39.82 23.05
N TYR A 241 9.10 -39.92 21.76
CA TYR A 241 7.88 -40.60 21.34
C TYR A 241 8.23 -42.07 21.14
N GLU A 242 8.08 -42.87 22.20
CA GLU A 242 8.24 -44.32 22.06
C GLU A 242 7.00 -44.91 21.37
N THR A 243 7.22 -45.51 20.19
CA THR A 243 6.25 -46.38 19.54
C THR A 243 6.11 -47.68 20.37
N HIS A 244 5.43 -47.63 21.51
CA HIS A 244 5.03 -48.85 22.18
C HIS A 244 3.91 -49.47 21.34
N ARG A 245 4.19 -50.60 20.66
CA ARG A 245 3.18 -51.44 19.95
C ARG A 245 1.97 -51.84 20.82
N THR A 246 2.00 -51.53 22.12
CA THR A 246 0.97 -51.78 23.12
C THR A 246 0.17 -50.54 23.55
N SER A 247 0.55 -49.30 23.19
CA SER A 247 -0.10 -48.06 23.66
C SER A 247 -0.69 -47.16 22.56
N SER A 248 -0.39 -47.38 21.27
CA SER A 248 -1.00 -46.59 20.19
C SER A 248 -2.44 -47.03 19.90
N VAL A 249 -3.30 -46.06 19.59
CA VAL A 249 -4.70 -46.31 19.21
C VAL A 249 -4.85 -46.10 17.71
N MET A 250 -5.25 -47.15 17.00
CA MET A 250 -5.52 -47.10 15.56
C MET A 250 -6.81 -46.32 15.31
N VAL A 251 -6.74 -45.35 14.40
CA VAL A 251 -7.87 -44.47 14.11
C VAL A 251 -8.06 -44.27 12.61
N GLN A 252 -9.28 -43.90 12.25
CA GLN A 252 -9.60 -43.34 10.96
C GLN A 252 -9.74 -41.83 11.11
N ALA A 253 -8.77 -41.09 10.59
CA ALA A 253 -8.86 -39.65 10.46
C ALA A 253 -9.37 -39.28 9.07
N GLN A 254 -10.29 -38.33 9.01
CA GLN A 254 -10.78 -37.69 7.80
C GLN A 254 -10.70 -36.17 7.98
N GLU A 255 -10.20 -35.48 6.97
CA GLU A 255 -10.22 -34.02 6.94
C GLU A 255 -11.67 -33.53 6.85
N ILE A 256 -12.09 -32.73 7.84
CA ILE A 256 -13.44 -32.18 7.92
C ILE A 256 -13.48 -30.77 7.35
N HIS A 257 -12.42 -29.99 7.60
CA HIS A 257 -12.42 -28.56 7.34
C HIS A 257 -11.02 -28.05 7.00
N VAL A 258 -10.94 -27.21 5.97
CA VAL A 258 -9.70 -26.61 5.45
C VAL A 258 -9.98 -25.15 5.14
N ASP A 259 -9.36 -24.27 5.91
CA ASP A 259 -9.54 -22.82 5.77
C ASP A 259 -8.20 -22.12 5.72
N ALA A 260 -8.08 -21.10 4.87
CA ALA A 260 -6.90 -20.24 4.81
C ALA A 260 -7.11 -18.96 5.62
N TYR A 261 -6.08 -18.57 6.36
CA TYR A 261 -6.06 -17.42 7.24
C TYR A 261 -4.88 -16.52 6.90
N SER A 262 -5.13 -15.21 6.79
CA SER A 262 -4.13 -14.17 6.54
C SER A 262 -4.14 -13.13 7.65
N ARG A 263 -3.18 -12.19 7.59
CA ARG A 263 -3.06 -11.05 8.52
C ARG A 263 -4.41 -10.44 8.91
N ASP A 264 -4.53 -10.12 10.21
CA ASP A 264 -5.68 -9.50 10.88
C ASP A 264 -6.95 -10.38 10.96
N MET A 265 -6.84 -11.68 10.64
CA MET A 265 -7.88 -12.69 10.91
C MET A 265 -7.66 -13.40 12.27
N SER A 266 -8.73 -13.95 12.85
CA SER A 266 -8.63 -14.93 13.94
C SER A 266 -9.43 -16.19 13.68
N TYR A 267 -9.03 -17.27 14.33
CA TYR A 267 -9.73 -18.55 14.27
C TYR A 267 -9.60 -19.34 15.57
N THR A 268 -10.61 -20.17 15.82
CA THR A 268 -10.68 -21.04 17.00
C THR A 268 -10.43 -22.48 16.59
N ILE A 269 -9.61 -23.18 17.36
CA ILE A 269 -9.42 -24.62 17.28
C ILE A 269 -10.34 -25.25 18.33
N PRO A 270 -11.35 -26.03 17.93
CA PRO A 270 -12.26 -26.64 18.89
C PRO A 270 -11.55 -27.63 19.81
N ALA A 271 -12.06 -27.74 21.04
CA ALA A 271 -11.58 -28.73 21.99
C ALA A 271 -11.69 -30.15 21.42
N ASN A 272 -10.72 -31.00 21.74
CA ASN A 272 -10.61 -32.40 21.31
C ASN A 272 -10.56 -32.61 19.78
N SER A 273 -10.24 -31.56 19.00
CA SER A 273 -10.09 -31.67 17.55
C SER A 273 -8.62 -31.74 17.16
N TYR A 274 -8.31 -32.63 16.21
CA TYR A 274 -6.98 -32.73 15.64
C TYR A 274 -6.80 -31.66 14.56
N HIS A 275 -5.68 -30.96 14.57
CA HIS A 275 -5.45 -29.90 13.60
C HIS A 275 -3.97 -29.75 13.23
N ARG A 276 -3.75 -29.13 12.07
CA ARG A 276 -2.42 -28.80 11.52
C ARG A 276 -2.49 -27.46 10.80
N THR A 277 -1.50 -26.60 11.01
CA THR A 277 -1.29 -25.40 10.21
C THR A 277 -0.25 -25.70 9.14
N GLU A 278 -0.65 -25.60 7.88
CA GLU A 278 0.20 -25.69 6.71
C GLU A 278 0.61 -24.28 6.26
N VAL A 279 1.91 -24.06 6.06
CA VAL A 279 2.49 -22.80 5.59
C VAL A 279 3.46 -23.13 4.47
N ASP A 280 3.39 -22.40 3.35
CA ASP A 280 4.33 -22.53 2.24
C ASP A 280 5.77 -22.40 2.76
N LEU A 281 6.65 -23.34 2.39
CA LEU A 281 8.03 -23.44 2.90
C LEU A 281 8.85 -22.17 2.73
N GLU A 282 8.49 -21.33 1.75
CA GLU A 282 9.18 -20.08 1.45
C GLU A 282 8.52 -18.84 2.07
N GLU A 283 7.33 -18.97 2.68
CA GLU A 283 6.59 -17.87 3.31
C GLU A 283 6.80 -17.83 4.81
N ILE A 284 6.88 -16.64 5.39
CA ILE A 284 6.84 -16.44 6.84
C ILE A 284 5.38 -16.36 7.27
N TYR A 285 5.04 -16.98 8.39
CA TYR A 285 3.71 -16.90 8.98
C TYR A 285 3.84 -16.67 10.49
N ALA A 286 2.99 -15.83 11.07
CA ALA A 286 3.05 -15.51 12.48
C ALA A 286 1.67 -15.37 13.12
N THR A 287 1.52 -15.96 14.30
CA THR A 287 0.26 -15.92 15.06
C THR A 287 0.50 -15.70 16.54
N LEU A 288 -0.39 -14.95 17.20
CA LEU A 288 -0.57 -15.05 18.65
C LEU A 288 -1.48 -16.23 18.94
N PHE A 289 -1.04 -17.16 19.77
CA PHE A 289 -1.81 -18.33 20.21
C PHE A 289 -2.22 -18.14 21.66
N HIS A 290 -3.50 -18.35 21.96
CA HIS A 290 -4.06 -18.37 23.31
C HIS A 290 -4.73 -19.72 23.59
N LEU A 291 -4.42 -20.31 24.74
CA LEU A 291 -5.04 -21.53 25.25
C LEU A 291 -5.52 -21.28 26.68
N ASP A 292 -6.79 -21.59 26.96
CA ASP A 292 -7.38 -21.54 28.30
C ASP A 292 -8.01 -22.89 28.66
N VAL A 293 -7.53 -23.51 29.75
CA VAL A 293 -7.90 -24.86 30.18
C VAL A 293 -8.78 -24.82 31.45
N SER A 294 -9.15 -23.63 31.92
CA SER A 294 -9.85 -23.44 33.19
C SER A 294 -11.25 -24.09 33.30
N ASN A 295 -11.83 -24.56 32.19
CA ASN A 295 -13.20 -25.10 32.12
C ASN A 295 -13.34 -26.63 31.92
N GLY A 296 -12.40 -27.48 32.34
CA GLY A 296 -12.74 -28.90 32.55
C GLY A 296 -11.60 -29.94 32.60
N SER A 297 -11.75 -30.86 33.55
CA SER A 297 -11.02 -32.13 33.75
C SER A 297 -9.68 -32.08 34.48
N SER A 298 -9.66 -32.66 35.69
CA SER A 298 -8.53 -32.86 36.60
C SER A 298 -7.54 -33.95 36.13
N VAL A 299 -7.33 -34.12 34.83
CA VAL A 299 -6.49 -35.20 34.27
C VAL A 299 -5.27 -34.59 33.57
N PRO A 300 -4.05 -35.13 33.76
CA PRO A 300 -2.82 -34.61 33.16
C PRO A 300 -2.91 -34.37 31.65
N HIS A 301 -2.22 -33.31 31.21
CA HIS A 301 -2.09 -32.88 29.81
C HIS A 301 -1.25 -33.88 29.01
N THR A 302 -1.80 -35.04 28.64
CA THR A 302 -1.22 -35.77 27.50
C THR A 302 -1.63 -35.07 26.22
N ARG A 303 -0.72 -34.27 25.65
CA ARG A 303 -0.83 -33.83 24.25
C ARG A 303 -0.90 -35.10 23.40
N ARG A 304 -2.00 -35.26 22.66
CA ARG A 304 -2.17 -36.36 21.74
C ARG A 304 -1.75 -35.92 20.36
N VAL A 305 -0.95 -36.75 19.72
CA VAL A 305 -0.47 -36.56 18.36
C VAL A 305 -1.14 -37.61 17.49
N LEU A 306 -1.69 -37.18 16.37
CA LEU A 306 -2.08 -38.06 15.27
C LEU A 306 -0.91 -38.15 14.30
N GLY A 307 -0.55 -39.36 13.88
CA GLY A 307 0.57 -39.62 12.98
C GLY A 307 0.40 -40.92 12.19
N PRO A 308 1.39 -41.28 11.35
CA PRO A 308 1.26 -42.40 10.41
C PRO A 308 1.27 -43.77 11.10
N ILE A 309 0.49 -44.73 10.58
CA ILE A 309 0.32 -46.09 11.16
C ILE A 309 1.65 -46.83 11.33
N ASP A 310 2.51 -46.74 10.31
CA ASP A 310 3.80 -47.44 10.23
C ASP A 310 4.99 -46.51 10.51
N GLY A 311 4.78 -45.44 11.29
CA GLY A 311 5.81 -44.43 11.60
C GLY A 311 7.13 -45.04 12.08
N LEU A 312 8.21 -44.68 11.39
CA LEU A 312 9.60 -45.04 11.72
C LEU A 312 9.95 -44.59 13.14
N LYS A 313 10.88 -45.35 13.75
CA LYS A 313 11.45 -45.07 15.08
C LYS A 313 12.06 -43.66 15.12
N HIS A 314 11.77 -42.93 16.20
CA HIS A 314 12.39 -41.67 16.60
C HIS A 314 12.12 -40.46 15.69
N ILE A 315 11.24 -39.58 16.14
CA ILE A 315 11.33 -38.16 15.81
C ILE A 315 12.28 -37.55 16.85
N GLU A 316 13.56 -37.41 16.51
CA GLU A 316 14.51 -36.67 17.35
C GLU A 316 14.12 -35.20 17.39
N ARG A 317 14.06 -34.65 18.60
CA ARG A 317 13.57 -33.30 18.89
C ARG A 317 14.75 -32.35 19.06
N ILE A 318 15.05 -31.54 18.05
CA ILE A 318 15.93 -30.37 18.21
C ILE A 318 15.12 -29.28 18.90
N ARG A 319 15.28 -29.10 20.22
CA ARG A 319 14.71 -27.96 20.96
C ARG A 319 15.47 -26.66 20.72
N ASP A 320 16.66 -26.78 20.14
CA ASP A 320 17.53 -25.64 19.91
C ASP A 320 16.84 -24.68 18.93
N ALA A 321 16.55 -23.46 19.39
CA ALA A 321 16.13 -22.38 18.51
C ALA A 321 17.29 -21.88 17.63
N GLY A 322 18.49 -22.45 17.80
CA GLY A 322 19.73 -22.00 17.21
C GLY A 322 20.06 -20.61 17.74
N GLU A 323 20.48 -19.72 16.85
CA GLU A 323 20.79 -18.31 17.16
C GLU A 323 19.54 -17.41 17.19
N SER A 324 18.32 -17.96 17.09
CA SER A 324 17.09 -17.17 17.01
C SER A 324 16.72 -16.58 18.38
N THR A 325 16.64 -15.26 18.49
CA THR A 325 16.18 -14.55 19.69
C THR A 325 14.72 -14.11 19.56
N ALA A 326 14.03 -13.87 20.68
CA ALA A 326 12.67 -13.33 20.66
C ALA A 326 12.62 -11.95 19.97
N THR A 327 13.63 -11.09 20.19
CA THR A 327 13.78 -9.80 19.50
C THR A 327 13.82 -9.97 17.99
N ARG A 328 14.68 -10.86 17.46
CA ARG A 328 14.77 -11.11 16.01
C ARG A 328 13.43 -11.59 15.44
N LEU A 329 12.71 -12.46 16.15
CA LEU A 329 11.40 -12.95 15.69
C LEU A 329 10.36 -11.84 15.64
N VAL A 330 10.37 -10.93 16.62
CA VAL A 330 9.49 -9.76 16.63
C VAL A 330 9.84 -8.81 15.47
N ASP A 331 11.12 -8.57 15.21
CA ASP A 331 11.58 -7.74 14.08
C ASP A 331 11.17 -8.33 12.72
N VAL A 332 11.29 -9.66 12.56
CA VAL A 332 10.83 -10.38 11.35
C VAL A 332 9.33 -10.15 11.14
N VAL A 333 8.53 -10.33 12.19
CA VAL A 333 7.07 -10.19 12.11
C VAL A 333 6.67 -8.74 11.83
N ASP A 334 7.30 -7.77 12.48
CA ASP A 334 6.99 -6.35 12.27
C ASP A 334 7.40 -5.87 10.86
N THR A 335 8.57 -6.30 10.39
CA THR A 335 9.04 -6.02 9.02
C THR A 335 8.10 -6.62 7.98
N LEU A 336 7.64 -7.86 8.17
CA LEU A 336 6.66 -8.49 7.28
C LEU A 336 5.30 -7.78 7.32
N ARG A 337 4.80 -7.42 8.51
CA ARG A 337 3.55 -6.64 8.64
C ARG A 337 3.63 -5.32 7.90
N ARG A 338 4.76 -4.62 7.98
CA ARG A 338 5.00 -3.38 7.25
C ARG A 338 4.99 -3.63 5.74
N PHE A 339 5.72 -4.62 5.27
CA PHE A 339 5.73 -5.02 3.85
C PHE A 339 4.32 -5.34 3.33
N GLU A 340 3.57 -6.19 4.03
CA GLU A 340 2.21 -6.59 3.63
C GLU A 340 1.25 -5.39 3.62
N SER A 341 1.41 -4.45 4.55
CA SER A 341 0.60 -3.23 4.59
C SER A 341 0.87 -2.34 3.37
N LEU A 342 2.13 -2.13 3.02
CA LEU A 342 2.53 -1.33 1.86
C LEU A 342 2.08 -1.97 0.54
N VAL A 343 2.21 -3.29 0.41
CA VAL A 343 1.68 -4.01 -0.77
C VAL A 343 0.16 -3.91 -0.85
N GLN A 344 -0.54 -4.01 0.28
CA GLN A 344 -2.00 -3.87 0.32
C GLN A 344 -2.45 -2.44 -0.04
N GLU A 345 -1.79 -1.42 0.49
CA GLU A 345 -2.00 -0.01 0.15
C GLU A 345 -1.76 0.21 -1.35
N GLY A 346 -0.65 -0.31 -1.88
CA GLY A 346 -0.33 -0.23 -3.30
C GLY A 346 -1.39 -0.87 -4.20
N ARG A 347 -1.92 -2.03 -3.79
CA ARG A 347 -3.03 -2.72 -4.48
C ARG A 347 -4.35 -1.98 -4.38
N GLN A 348 -4.65 -1.39 -3.22
CA GLN A 348 -5.87 -0.60 -3.01
C GLN A 348 -5.87 0.62 -3.94
N HIS A 349 -4.80 1.42 -3.90
CA HIS A 349 -4.64 2.57 -4.79
C HIS A 349 -4.66 2.15 -6.27
N SER A 350 -4.04 1.02 -6.62
CA SER A 350 -4.14 0.47 -7.99
C SER A 350 -5.57 0.14 -8.39
N GLY A 351 -6.38 -0.40 -7.48
CA GLY A 351 -7.80 -0.69 -7.69
C GLY A 351 -8.66 0.57 -7.84
N GLU A 352 -8.27 1.67 -7.18
CA GLU A 352 -8.88 3.00 -7.30
C GLU A 352 -8.33 3.80 -8.49
N ALA A 353 -7.44 3.20 -9.29
CA ALA A 353 -6.71 3.84 -10.40
C ALA A 353 -5.83 5.05 -9.97
N GLU A 354 -5.49 5.11 -8.68
CA GLU A 354 -4.54 6.06 -8.09
C GLU A 354 -3.11 5.54 -8.28
N TRP A 355 -2.63 5.56 -9.54
CA TRP A 355 -1.36 4.93 -9.91
C TRP A 355 -0.14 5.51 -9.19
N GLU A 356 -0.17 6.80 -8.85
CA GLU A 356 0.91 7.46 -8.14
C GLU A 356 1.03 6.97 -6.68
N PRO A 357 0.00 7.11 -5.81
CA PRO A 357 -0.01 6.47 -4.50
C PRO A 357 0.32 4.97 -4.55
N ALA A 358 -0.21 4.26 -5.55
CA ALA A 358 0.10 2.85 -5.74
C ALA A 358 1.59 2.59 -5.94
N GLN A 359 2.23 3.31 -6.87
CA GLN A 359 3.65 3.16 -7.15
C GLN A 359 4.51 3.48 -5.93
N ARG A 360 4.11 4.48 -5.14
CA ARG A 360 4.81 4.87 -3.91
C ARG A 360 4.81 3.76 -2.88
N ALA A 361 3.64 3.24 -2.53
CA ALA A 361 3.52 2.18 -1.54
C ALA A 361 4.30 0.92 -1.95
N ILE A 362 4.28 0.57 -3.25
CA ILE A 362 5.07 -0.56 -3.76
C ILE A 362 6.58 -0.30 -3.73
N ARG A 363 7.06 0.92 -4.03
CA ARG A 363 8.48 1.26 -3.89
C ARG A 363 8.93 1.19 -2.43
N ASP A 364 8.13 1.72 -1.51
CA ASP A 364 8.41 1.60 -0.07
C ASP A 364 8.48 0.13 0.37
N ALA A 365 7.65 -0.75 -0.22
CA ALA A 365 7.72 -2.20 0.03
C ALA A 365 9.02 -2.83 -0.50
N ILE A 366 9.50 -2.40 -1.68
CA ILE A 366 10.80 -2.81 -2.24
C ILE A 366 11.94 -2.37 -1.30
N ASP A 367 11.89 -1.15 -0.77
CA ASP A 367 12.91 -0.62 0.14
C ASP A 367 12.94 -1.41 1.45
N VAL A 368 11.78 -1.81 1.98
CA VAL A 368 11.70 -2.71 3.14
C VAL A 368 12.43 -4.03 2.88
N CYS A 369 12.32 -4.60 1.68
CA CYS A 369 12.98 -5.86 1.32
C CYS A 369 14.46 -5.71 0.96
N SER A 370 14.86 -4.55 0.42
CA SER A 370 16.21 -4.32 -0.12
C SER A 370 17.15 -3.64 0.88
N SER A 371 16.62 -3.18 2.02
CA SER A 371 17.40 -2.55 3.06
C SER A 371 18.45 -3.52 3.63
N PRO A 372 19.71 -3.09 3.83
CA PRO A 372 20.73 -3.89 4.54
C PRO A 372 20.33 -4.29 5.97
N THR A 373 19.32 -3.63 6.54
CA THR A 373 18.80 -3.89 7.89
C THR A 373 17.46 -4.63 7.87
N SER A 374 17.02 -5.15 6.73
CA SER A 374 15.81 -5.96 6.64
C SER A 374 15.91 -7.19 7.56
N ALA A 375 14.84 -7.46 8.30
CA ALA A 375 14.73 -8.64 9.15
C ALA A 375 14.08 -9.84 8.42
N LEU A 376 13.67 -9.68 7.16
CA LEU A 376 12.97 -10.75 6.43
C LEU A 376 13.92 -11.91 6.11
N VAL A 377 13.46 -13.13 6.35
CA VAL A 377 14.11 -14.34 5.86
C VAL A 377 13.55 -14.64 4.46
N ASN A 378 14.43 -15.02 3.52
CA ASN A 378 14.07 -15.20 2.10
C ASN A 378 13.58 -13.91 1.41
N GLU A 379 14.35 -12.82 1.56
CA GLU A 379 14.05 -11.48 1.04
C GLU A 379 13.72 -11.47 -0.45
N GLN A 380 14.38 -12.34 -1.24
CA GLN A 380 14.16 -12.45 -2.67
C GLN A 380 12.70 -12.75 -3.02
N ARG A 381 11.97 -13.53 -2.20
CA ARG A 381 10.54 -13.80 -2.41
C ARG A 381 9.69 -12.55 -2.22
N TYR A 382 9.94 -11.78 -1.17
CA TYR A 382 9.14 -10.57 -0.90
C TYR A 382 9.48 -9.45 -1.87
N LEU A 383 10.77 -9.32 -2.20
CA LEU A 383 11.22 -8.47 -3.28
C LEU A 383 10.52 -8.85 -4.59
N ALA A 384 10.43 -10.15 -4.91
CA ALA A 384 9.71 -10.64 -6.08
C ALA A 384 8.24 -10.21 -6.12
N ILE A 385 7.53 -10.29 -4.99
CA ILE A 385 6.15 -9.85 -4.88
C ILE A 385 6.03 -8.35 -5.15
N ALA A 386 6.83 -7.51 -4.50
CA ALA A 386 6.75 -6.06 -4.69
C ALA A 386 7.21 -5.63 -6.09
N VAL A 387 8.23 -6.28 -6.63
CA VAL A 387 8.72 -6.08 -7.99
C VAL A 387 7.67 -6.51 -9.02
N ALA A 388 6.91 -7.58 -8.77
CA ALA A 388 5.80 -7.98 -9.61
C ALA A 388 4.68 -6.93 -9.63
N GLU A 389 4.34 -6.36 -8.47
CA GLU A 389 3.39 -5.24 -8.40
C GLU A 389 3.90 -4.00 -9.10
N LEU A 390 5.21 -3.70 -9.01
CA LEU A 390 5.82 -2.60 -9.75
C LEU A 390 5.76 -2.85 -11.26
N GLY A 391 5.93 -4.10 -11.70
CA GLY A 391 5.71 -4.52 -13.08
C GLY A 391 4.26 -4.28 -13.54
N ASN A 392 3.28 -4.61 -12.70
CA ASN A 392 1.86 -4.33 -12.96
C ASN A 392 1.58 -2.84 -13.12
N ILE A 393 2.13 -2.02 -12.22
CA ILE A 393 1.99 -0.57 -12.28
C ILE A 393 2.71 0.00 -13.51
N SER A 394 3.92 -0.48 -13.82
CA SER A 394 4.69 -0.07 -15.01
C SER A 394 3.95 -0.39 -16.31
N ARG A 395 3.29 -1.55 -16.38
CA ARG A 395 2.40 -1.94 -17.49
C ARG A 395 1.26 -0.95 -17.69
N ARG A 396 0.67 -0.44 -16.60
CA ARG A 396 -0.41 0.58 -16.63
C ARG A 396 0.08 1.97 -17.01
N PHE A 397 1.39 2.21 -16.91
CA PHE A 397 2.04 3.40 -17.48
C PHE A 397 2.56 3.18 -18.91
N GLY A 398 2.27 2.06 -19.56
CA GLY A 398 2.79 1.77 -20.90
C GLY A 398 4.29 1.40 -20.94
N HIS A 399 4.96 1.30 -19.79
CA HIS A 399 6.38 0.92 -19.67
C HIS A 399 6.57 -0.60 -19.79
N TYR A 400 6.07 -1.19 -20.87
CA TYR A 400 6.01 -2.64 -21.08
C TYR A 400 7.38 -3.31 -21.10
N ASP A 401 8.37 -2.73 -21.79
CA ASP A 401 9.72 -3.33 -21.86
C ASP A 401 10.39 -3.37 -20.49
N ARG A 402 10.27 -2.29 -19.71
CA ARG A 402 10.78 -2.24 -18.33
C ARG A 402 10.10 -3.29 -17.46
N ALA A 403 8.77 -3.37 -17.52
CA ALA A 403 8.01 -4.38 -16.78
C ALA A 403 8.44 -5.80 -17.20
N ARG A 404 8.63 -6.05 -18.49
CA ARG A 404 9.05 -7.35 -19.02
C ARG A 404 10.43 -7.75 -18.49
N THR A 405 11.44 -6.90 -18.64
CA THR A 405 12.81 -7.19 -18.18
C THR A 405 12.83 -7.56 -16.70
N ILE A 406 12.14 -6.75 -15.88
CA ILE A 406 12.02 -6.96 -14.45
C ILE A 406 11.40 -8.34 -14.12
N LEU A 407 10.30 -8.70 -14.78
CA LEU A 407 9.61 -9.97 -14.53
C LEU A 407 10.37 -11.19 -15.11
N GLU A 408 11.06 -11.05 -16.24
CA GLU A 408 11.88 -12.11 -16.85
C GLU A 408 13.09 -12.47 -15.97
N GLU A 409 13.77 -11.48 -15.41
CA GLU A 409 14.86 -11.67 -14.45
C GLU A 409 14.35 -12.42 -13.21
N LEU A 410 13.18 -12.01 -12.72
CA LEU A 410 12.57 -12.62 -11.55
C LEU A 410 12.20 -14.09 -11.78
N VAL A 411 11.60 -14.41 -12.93
CA VAL A 411 11.25 -15.79 -13.27
C VAL A 411 12.48 -16.66 -13.44
N SER A 412 13.55 -16.11 -14.04
CA SER A 412 14.81 -16.84 -14.24
C SER A 412 15.49 -17.21 -12.92
N ALA A 413 15.23 -16.47 -11.84
CA ALA A 413 15.73 -16.76 -10.49
C ALA A 413 14.87 -17.79 -9.73
N MET A 414 13.63 -18.07 -10.16
CA MET A 414 12.76 -19.04 -9.50
C MET A 414 13.08 -20.48 -9.94
N GLY A 415 13.28 -21.38 -8.98
CA GLY A 415 13.68 -22.77 -9.26
C GLY A 415 12.55 -23.80 -9.38
N LYS A 416 11.37 -23.55 -8.79
CA LYS A 416 10.25 -24.52 -8.74
C LYS A 416 8.91 -23.86 -9.10
N PRO A 417 7.93 -24.64 -9.60
CA PRO A 417 6.55 -24.16 -9.76
C PRO A 417 5.99 -23.63 -8.44
N SER A 418 5.44 -22.41 -8.47
CA SER A 418 4.88 -21.75 -7.29
C SER A 418 3.70 -20.85 -7.71
N LEU A 419 2.85 -20.49 -6.74
CA LEU A 419 1.73 -19.57 -7.02
C LEU A 419 2.23 -18.23 -7.57
N LEU A 420 3.29 -17.69 -6.96
CA LEU A 420 3.95 -16.48 -7.41
C LEU A 420 4.46 -16.61 -8.85
N GLY A 421 5.05 -17.75 -9.20
CA GLY A 421 5.51 -17.97 -10.57
C GLY A 421 4.37 -18.01 -11.57
N ALA A 422 3.25 -18.64 -11.24
CA ALA A 422 2.06 -18.65 -12.09
C ALA A 422 1.45 -17.25 -12.25
N GLU A 423 1.52 -16.39 -11.22
CA GLU A 423 1.13 -14.99 -11.29
C GLU A 423 2.04 -14.21 -12.24
N ILE A 424 3.36 -14.32 -12.08
CA ILE A 424 4.34 -13.60 -12.92
C ILE A 424 4.25 -14.02 -14.39
N TYR A 425 4.15 -15.32 -14.68
CA TYR A 425 3.93 -15.80 -16.06
C TYR A 425 2.65 -15.22 -16.67
N GLY A 426 1.60 -15.08 -15.87
CA GLY A 426 0.35 -14.43 -16.29
C GLY A 426 0.52 -12.97 -16.67
N GLU A 427 1.31 -12.22 -15.92
CA GLU A 427 1.59 -10.81 -16.21
C GLU A 427 2.54 -10.66 -17.40
N LEU A 428 3.60 -11.46 -17.49
CA LEU A 428 4.47 -11.54 -18.67
C LEU A 428 3.66 -11.81 -19.94
N GLY A 429 2.72 -12.74 -19.88
CA GLY A 429 1.81 -13.05 -20.98
C GLY A 429 1.01 -11.83 -21.45
N VAL A 430 0.47 -11.04 -20.51
CA VAL A 430 -0.28 -9.81 -20.83
C VAL A 430 0.64 -8.73 -21.39
N ILE A 431 1.83 -8.56 -20.83
CA ILE A 431 2.83 -7.57 -21.30
C ILE A 431 3.30 -7.91 -22.73
N CYS A 432 3.70 -9.15 -22.97
CA CYS A 432 4.12 -9.59 -24.31
C CYS A 432 2.99 -9.43 -25.34
N ARG A 433 1.73 -9.64 -24.93
CA ARG A 433 0.57 -9.38 -25.80
C ARG A 433 0.43 -7.92 -26.18
N HIS A 434 0.59 -7.00 -25.22
CA HIS A 434 0.52 -5.56 -25.50
C HIS A 434 1.69 -5.07 -26.38
N LEU A 435 2.85 -5.73 -26.27
CA LEU A 435 3.99 -5.52 -27.17
C LEU A 435 3.84 -6.18 -28.56
N GLY A 436 2.72 -6.83 -28.86
CA GLY A 436 2.51 -7.55 -30.13
C GLY A 436 3.29 -8.87 -30.25
N ARG A 437 4.00 -9.31 -29.20
CA ARG A 437 4.80 -10.55 -29.16
C ARG A 437 3.89 -11.76 -28.85
N LEU A 438 2.96 -12.06 -29.75
CA LEU A 438 1.87 -13.01 -29.51
C LEU A 438 2.35 -14.44 -29.21
N ASP A 439 3.42 -14.91 -29.84
CA ASP A 439 3.96 -16.27 -29.59
C ASP A 439 4.55 -16.42 -28.18
N GLU A 440 5.27 -15.39 -27.72
CA GLU A 440 5.84 -15.36 -26.37
C GLU A 440 4.76 -15.17 -25.32
N ALA A 441 3.77 -14.34 -25.60
CA ALA A 441 2.58 -14.19 -24.77
C ALA A 441 1.86 -15.54 -24.60
N LYS A 442 1.69 -16.29 -25.70
CA LYS A 442 1.10 -17.62 -25.69
C LYS A 442 1.89 -18.58 -24.81
N SER A 443 3.21 -18.66 -24.99
CA SER A 443 4.09 -19.54 -24.21
C SER A 443 4.04 -19.22 -22.71
N ALA A 444 4.07 -17.94 -22.32
CA ALA A 444 3.98 -17.52 -20.93
C ALA A 444 2.60 -17.88 -20.31
N LEU A 445 1.50 -17.69 -21.05
CA LEU A 445 0.16 -18.03 -20.57
C LEU A 445 -0.10 -19.55 -20.51
N GLU A 446 0.53 -20.33 -21.39
CA GLU A 446 0.51 -21.80 -21.32
C GLU A 446 1.30 -22.31 -20.09
N ALA A 447 2.42 -21.67 -19.76
CA ALA A 447 3.17 -21.94 -18.54
C ALA A 447 2.34 -21.58 -17.29
N GLN A 448 1.68 -20.42 -17.27
CA GLN A 448 0.72 -20.06 -16.21
C GLN A 448 -0.37 -21.12 -16.07
N TYR A 449 -1.02 -21.51 -17.17
CA TYR A 449 -2.12 -22.47 -17.14
C TYR A 449 -1.68 -23.83 -16.59
N THR A 450 -0.54 -24.34 -17.06
CA THR A 450 0.02 -25.62 -16.64
C THR A 450 0.37 -25.60 -15.15
N MET A 451 1.08 -24.56 -14.70
CA MET A 451 1.45 -24.39 -13.30
C MET A 451 0.22 -24.22 -12.39
N ALA A 452 -0.74 -23.38 -12.78
CA ALA A 452 -1.98 -23.21 -12.01
C ALA A 452 -2.77 -24.52 -11.92
N LYS A 453 -2.78 -25.35 -12.97
CA LYS A 453 -3.42 -26.65 -12.96
C LYS A 453 -2.71 -27.66 -12.04
N GLU A 454 -1.38 -27.70 -12.07
CA GLU A 454 -0.56 -28.53 -11.18
C GLU A 454 -0.75 -28.15 -9.70
N LEU A 455 -0.91 -26.86 -9.42
CA LEU A 455 -1.15 -26.32 -8.08
C LEU A 455 -2.62 -26.37 -7.64
N GLY A 456 -3.54 -26.85 -8.49
CA GLY A 456 -4.98 -26.82 -8.20
C GLY A 456 -5.56 -25.40 -8.08
N TRP A 457 -4.87 -24.38 -8.60
CA TRP A 457 -5.27 -22.98 -8.52
C TRP A 457 -6.27 -22.63 -9.61
N GLU A 458 -7.56 -22.89 -9.35
CA GLU A 458 -8.64 -22.66 -10.32
C GLU A 458 -8.74 -21.21 -10.81
N ARG A 459 -8.46 -20.23 -9.94
CA ARG A 459 -8.48 -18.82 -10.34
C ARG A 459 -7.41 -18.50 -11.38
N GLY A 460 -6.22 -19.11 -11.24
CA GLY A 460 -5.12 -18.96 -12.19
C GLY A 460 -5.42 -19.57 -13.54
N THR A 461 -6.01 -20.77 -13.58
CA THR A 461 -6.42 -21.41 -14.84
C THR A 461 -7.50 -20.60 -15.56
N CYS A 462 -8.47 -20.08 -14.81
CA CYS A 462 -9.53 -19.23 -15.34
C CYS A 462 -8.94 -17.95 -15.97
N ARG A 463 -7.98 -17.28 -15.30
CA ARG A 463 -7.27 -16.11 -15.85
C ARG A 463 -6.51 -16.46 -17.14
N ALA A 464 -5.77 -17.57 -17.15
CA ALA A 464 -4.98 -18.00 -18.29
C ALA A 464 -5.85 -18.31 -19.52
N LEU A 465 -6.97 -19.02 -19.34
CA LEU A 465 -7.93 -19.32 -20.42
C LEU A 465 -8.44 -18.06 -21.13
N GLY A 466 -8.84 -17.05 -20.35
CA GLY A 466 -9.35 -15.80 -20.92
C GLY A 466 -8.30 -15.03 -21.74
N ASN A 467 -7.02 -15.13 -21.37
CA ASN A 467 -5.93 -14.49 -22.11
C ASN A 467 -5.49 -15.34 -23.32
N LEU A 468 -5.40 -16.67 -23.19
CA LEU A 468 -5.13 -17.57 -24.31
C LEU A 468 -6.19 -17.45 -25.41
N GLY A 469 -7.47 -17.36 -25.03
CA GLY A 469 -8.56 -17.14 -25.98
C GLY A 469 -8.38 -15.84 -26.75
N MET A 470 -7.94 -14.77 -26.08
CA MET A 470 -7.65 -13.49 -26.74
C MET A 470 -6.45 -13.59 -27.69
N ILE A 471 -5.38 -14.28 -27.30
CA ILE A 471 -4.21 -14.50 -28.17
C ILE A 471 -4.61 -15.29 -29.42
N ASN A 472 -5.39 -16.36 -29.27
CA ASN A 472 -5.86 -17.16 -30.40
C ASN A 472 -6.77 -16.34 -31.33
N TYR A 473 -7.62 -15.45 -30.80
CA TYR A 473 -8.38 -14.50 -31.62
C TYR A 473 -7.45 -13.52 -32.37
N GLN A 474 -6.45 -12.94 -31.71
CA GLN A 474 -5.52 -12.03 -32.40
C GLN A 474 -4.73 -12.73 -33.51
N LEU A 475 -4.26 -13.96 -33.25
CA LEU A 475 -3.60 -14.80 -34.25
C LEU A 475 -4.54 -15.19 -35.39
N SER A 476 -5.81 -15.50 -35.12
CA SER A 476 -6.79 -15.81 -36.17
C SER A 476 -7.06 -14.60 -37.06
N GLN A 477 -7.14 -13.39 -36.51
CA GLN A 477 -7.31 -12.17 -37.29
C GLN A 477 -6.09 -11.89 -38.19
N ALA A 478 -4.88 -12.20 -37.73
CA ALA A 478 -3.66 -12.03 -38.52
C ALA A 478 -3.51 -13.10 -39.62
N THR A 479 -3.82 -14.36 -39.31
CA THR A 479 -3.58 -15.52 -40.18
C THR A 479 -4.79 -15.96 -40.99
N HIS A 480 -5.99 -15.47 -40.65
CA HIS A 480 -7.28 -15.89 -41.18
C HIS A 480 -7.56 -17.39 -40.95
N ASP A 481 -7.08 -17.92 -39.81
CA ASP A 481 -7.27 -19.32 -39.40
C ASP A 481 -8.54 -19.49 -38.55
N GLU A 482 -9.57 -20.10 -39.14
CA GLU A 482 -10.83 -20.41 -38.48
C GLU A 482 -10.67 -21.38 -37.30
N GLY A 483 -9.67 -22.27 -37.32
CA GLY A 483 -9.40 -23.19 -36.21
C GLY A 483 -8.88 -22.46 -34.96
N LEU A 484 -8.10 -21.39 -35.16
CA LEU A 484 -7.70 -20.50 -34.06
C LEU A 484 -8.89 -19.69 -33.52
N LEU A 485 -9.81 -19.25 -34.40
CA LEU A 485 -11.03 -18.58 -33.98
C LEU A 485 -11.94 -19.51 -33.17
N ASP A 486 -12.09 -20.77 -33.58
CA ASP A 486 -12.83 -21.80 -32.85
C ASP A 486 -12.20 -22.07 -31.47
N ALA A 487 -10.88 -22.20 -31.40
CA ALA A 487 -10.16 -22.36 -30.14
C ALA A 487 -10.36 -21.15 -29.21
N ALA A 488 -10.33 -19.93 -29.75
CA ALA A 488 -10.58 -18.70 -29.00
C ALA A 488 -12.00 -18.68 -28.40
N ILE A 489 -13.02 -19.03 -29.19
CA ILE A 489 -14.41 -19.12 -28.74
C ILE A 489 -14.53 -20.13 -27.59
N GLN A 490 -13.99 -21.34 -27.75
CA GLN A 490 -14.07 -22.37 -26.73
C GLN A 490 -13.39 -21.94 -25.42
N GLN A 491 -12.17 -21.39 -25.48
CA GLN A 491 -11.44 -20.96 -24.29
C GLN A 491 -12.14 -19.80 -23.56
N LEU A 492 -12.77 -18.88 -24.29
CA LEU A 492 -13.54 -17.78 -23.71
C LEU A 492 -14.86 -18.26 -23.10
N GLN A 493 -15.51 -19.26 -23.70
CA GLN A 493 -16.68 -19.93 -23.09
C GLN A 493 -16.30 -20.66 -21.80
N ASP A 494 -15.21 -21.44 -21.81
CA ASP A 494 -14.69 -22.15 -20.64
C ASP A 494 -14.36 -21.16 -19.51
N ARG A 495 -13.76 -20.01 -19.85
CA ARG A 495 -13.51 -18.92 -18.91
C ARG A 495 -14.81 -18.41 -18.27
N VAL A 496 -15.83 -18.10 -19.07
CA VAL A 496 -17.12 -17.60 -18.56
C VAL A 496 -17.78 -18.63 -17.64
N GLU A 497 -17.82 -19.90 -18.04
CA GLU A 497 -18.41 -20.98 -17.25
C GLU A 497 -17.64 -21.17 -15.93
N GLN A 498 -16.31 -21.20 -15.99
CA GLN A 498 -15.49 -21.37 -14.80
C GLN A 498 -15.62 -20.17 -13.83
N ALA A 499 -15.73 -18.94 -14.34
CA ALA A 499 -16.00 -17.78 -13.51
C ALA A 499 -17.36 -17.87 -12.81
N ARG A 500 -18.41 -18.32 -13.51
CA ARG A 500 -19.76 -18.56 -12.94
C ARG A 500 -19.74 -19.64 -11.86
N ARG A 501 -19.06 -20.75 -12.12
CA ARG A 501 -18.91 -21.84 -11.14
C ARG A 501 -18.18 -21.39 -9.88
N LEU A 502 -17.05 -20.68 -10.04
CA LEU A 502 -16.27 -20.15 -8.92
C LEU A 502 -17.09 -19.18 -8.08
N LYS A 503 -17.97 -18.42 -8.72
CA LYS A 503 -18.96 -17.57 -8.07
C LYS A 503 -19.93 -18.42 -7.24
N GLU A 504 -20.61 -19.41 -7.81
CA GLU A 504 -21.54 -20.26 -7.05
C GLU A 504 -20.93 -20.90 -5.79
N THR A 505 -19.62 -21.20 -5.81
CA THR A 505 -18.88 -21.72 -4.66
C THR A 505 -18.40 -20.65 -3.66
N ALA A 506 -18.36 -19.38 -4.05
CA ALA A 506 -18.03 -18.27 -3.18
C ALA A 506 -19.27 -17.82 -2.40
N ASP A 507 -19.12 -17.52 -1.11
CA ASP A 507 -20.21 -17.31 -0.15
C ASP A 507 -20.99 -15.99 -0.41
N GLY A 508 -21.78 -15.98 -1.49
CA GLY A 508 -22.57 -14.83 -1.97
C GLY A 508 -21.75 -13.58 -2.29
N GLY A 509 -22.42 -12.54 -2.77
CA GLY A 509 -21.81 -11.25 -3.17
C GLY A 509 -21.17 -10.42 -2.06
N ARG A 510 -20.78 -11.02 -0.93
CA ARG A 510 -20.08 -10.38 0.20
C ARG A 510 -18.57 -10.68 0.24
N ALA A 511 -18.09 -11.63 -0.56
CA ALA A 511 -16.66 -11.96 -0.62
C ALA A 511 -15.90 -10.96 -1.53
N PRO A 512 -14.69 -10.47 -1.14
CA PRO A 512 -13.86 -9.59 -1.98
C PRO A 512 -13.56 -10.16 -3.38
N ASP A 513 -13.50 -11.49 -3.49
CA ASP A 513 -13.26 -12.19 -4.75
C ASP A 513 -14.46 -12.14 -5.71
N TRP A 514 -15.67 -11.83 -5.23
CA TRP A 514 -16.88 -11.83 -6.08
C TRP A 514 -16.83 -10.79 -7.19
N ASN A 515 -16.36 -9.58 -6.86
CA ASN A 515 -16.23 -8.49 -7.85
C ASN A 515 -15.18 -8.84 -8.90
N LYS A 516 -14.07 -9.45 -8.49
CA LYS A 516 -13.02 -9.92 -9.40
C LYS A 516 -13.53 -11.01 -10.33
N LEU A 517 -14.26 -12.00 -9.80
CA LEU A 517 -14.87 -13.07 -10.60
C LEU A 517 -15.96 -12.54 -11.55
N THR A 518 -16.73 -11.54 -11.12
CA THR A 518 -17.74 -10.87 -11.96
C THR A 518 -17.08 -10.10 -13.10
N ALA A 519 -16.01 -9.35 -12.81
CA ALA A 519 -15.21 -8.67 -13.82
C ALA A 519 -14.58 -9.67 -14.82
N TRP A 520 -14.12 -10.81 -14.32
CA TRP A 520 -13.54 -11.89 -15.12
C TRP A 520 -14.54 -12.54 -16.09
N GLU A 521 -15.78 -12.76 -15.64
CA GLU A 521 -16.88 -13.18 -16.50
C GLU A 521 -17.17 -12.10 -17.56
N GLY A 522 -17.34 -10.84 -17.13
CA GLY A 522 -17.63 -9.73 -18.04
C GLY A 522 -16.55 -9.53 -19.09
N ILE A 523 -15.27 -9.63 -18.74
CA ILE A 523 -14.14 -9.56 -19.69
C ILE A 523 -14.18 -10.75 -20.66
N GLY A 524 -14.51 -11.95 -20.19
CA GLY A 524 -14.67 -13.14 -21.04
C GLY A 524 -15.76 -12.94 -22.09
N LEU A 525 -16.94 -12.47 -21.66
CA LEU A 525 -18.07 -12.14 -22.54
C LEU A 525 -17.72 -11.02 -23.55
N ALA A 526 -17.06 -9.96 -23.10
CA ALA A 526 -16.59 -8.87 -23.97
C ALA A 526 -15.69 -9.40 -25.08
N ARG A 527 -14.68 -10.21 -24.76
CA ARG A 527 -13.78 -10.81 -25.74
C ARG A 527 -14.50 -11.81 -26.64
N LEU A 528 -15.44 -12.59 -26.10
CA LEU A 528 -16.24 -13.54 -26.88
C LEU A 528 -17.10 -12.81 -27.93
N SER A 529 -17.60 -11.61 -27.61
CA SER A 529 -18.32 -10.78 -28.59
C SER A 529 -17.47 -10.41 -29.81
N LEU A 530 -16.14 -10.25 -29.64
CA LEU A 530 -15.22 -9.99 -30.74
C LEU A 530 -15.14 -11.21 -31.67
N CYS A 531 -15.09 -12.41 -31.12
CA CYS A 531 -15.08 -13.64 -31.89
C CYS A 531 -16.39 -13.83 -32.67
N HIS A 532 -17.55 -13.57 -32.06
CA HIS A 532 -18.84 -13.61 -32.76
C HIS A 532 -18.89 -12.59 -33.90
N ALA A 533 -18.41 -11.37 -33.66
CA ALA A 533 -18.35 -10.33 -34.69
C ALA A 533 -17.42 -10.72 -35.85
N ALA A 534 -16.25 -11.30 -35.56
CA ALA A 534 -15.33 -11.81 -36.59
C ALA A 534 -15.95 -12.94 -37.42
N ARG A 535 -16.82 -13.76 -36.80
CA ARG A 535 -17.60 -14.81 -37.50
C ARG A 535 -18.78 -14.27 -38.31
N GLY A 536 -19.08 -12.98 -38.21
CA GLY A 536 -20.24 -12.33 -38.84
C GLY A 536 -21.56 -12.50 -38.07
N SER A 537 -21.53 -13.05 -36.87
CA SER A 537 -22.71 -13.21 -36.00
C SER A 537 -22.96 -11.95 -35.15
N PHE A 538 -23.37 -10.84 -35.78
CA PHE A 538 -23.52 -9.55 -35.09
C PHE A 538 -24.58 -9.55 -33.98
N HIS A 539 -25.68 -10.29 -34.15
CA HIS A 539 -26.70 -10.41 -33.11
C HIS A 539 -26.15 -11.06 -31.83
N GLU A 540 -25.39 -12.15 -31.97
CA GLU A 540 -24.73 -12.82 -30.85
C GLU A 540 -23.69 -11.89 -30.22
N ALA A 541 -22.91 -11.17 -31.02
CA ALA A 541 -21.95 -10.18 -30.52
C ALA A 541 -22.63 -9.10 -29.66
N ILE A 542 -23.78 -8.57 -30.09
CA ILE A 542 -24.57 -7.57 -29.35
C ILE A 542 -25.10 -8.14 -28.03
N VAL A 543 -25.68 -9.35 -28.05
CA VAL A 543 -26.22 -9.99 -26.84
C VAL A 543 -25.11 -10.23 -25.81
N THR A 544 -24.01 -10.84 -26.25
CA THR A 544 -22.89 -11.19 -25.38
C THR A 544 -22.17 -9.95 -24.82
N SER A 545 -21.95 -8.91 -25.64
CA SER A 545 -21.32 -7.67 -25.18
C SER A 545 -22.23 -6.83 -24.27
N ARG A 546 -23.55 -6.89 -24.45
CA ARG A 546 -24.51 -6.29 -23.51
C ARG A 546 -24.47 -6.98 -22.15
N GLU A 547 -24.47 -8.30 -22.13
CA GLU A 547 -24.34 -9.08 -20.88
C GLU A 547 -23.01 -8.74 -20.17
N SER A 548 -21.91 -8.62 -20.92
CA SER A 548 -20.62 -8.14 -20.39
C SER A 548 -20.76 -6.77 -19.71
N LEU A 549 -21.41 -5.82 -20.37
CA LEU A 549 -21.61 -4.47 -19.83
C LEU A 549 -22.46 -4.51 -18.55
N GLU A 550 -23.52 -5.31 -18.51
CA GLU A 550 -24.36 -5.47 -17.31
C GLU A 550 -23.59 -6.09 -16.14
N CYS A 551 -22.75 -7.10 -16.39
CA CYS A 551 -21.86 -7.68 -15.37
C CYS A 551 -20.88 -6.64 -14.81
N ASN A 552 -20.21 -5.91 -15.70
CA ASN A 552 -19.14 -4.99 -15.32
C ASN A 552 -19.66 -3.66 -14.77
N PHE A 553 -20.88 -3.25 -15.09
CA PHE A 553 -21.49 -2.07 -14.48
C PHE A 553 -21.58 -2.20 -12.95
N ALA A 554 -21.78 -3.42 -12.46
CA ALA A 554 -21.81 -3.71 -11.03
C ALA A 554 -20.43 -3.64 -10.35
N SER A 555 -19.31 -3.65 -11.10
CA SER A 555 -17.97 -3.58 -10.50
C SER A 555 -17.61 -2.17 -10.02
N GLY A 556 -18.20 -1.14 -10.64
CA GLY A 556 -17.90 0.27 -10.35
C GLY A 556 -16.57 0.78 -10.92
N ASP A 557 -15.75 -0.06 -11.58
CA ASP A 557 -14.47 0.37 -12.19
C ASP A 557 -14.73 1.12 -13.51
N PRO A 558 -14.42 2.43 -13.59
CA PRO A 558 -14.72 3.25 -14.77
C PRO A 558 -13.99 2.77 -16.03
N THR A 559 -12.78 2.24 -15.91
CA THR A 559 -11.98 1.76 -17.04
C THR A 559 -12.55 0.44 -17.59
N VAL A 560 -12.95 -0.48 -16.71
CA VAL A 560 -13.58 -1.74 -17.12
C VAL A 560 -14.93 -1.48 -17.78
N ILE A 561 -15.72 -0.56 -17.22
CA ILE A 561 -17.00 -0.14 -17.81
C ILE A 561 -16.78 0.48 -19.19
N ALA A 562 -15.80 1.38 -19.33
CA ALA A 562 -15.44 1.99 -20.61
C ALA A 562 -15.03 0.93 -21.67
N MET A 563 -14.24 -0.08 -21.29
CA MET A 563 -13.89 -1.17 -22.20
C MET A 563 -15.10 -2.04 -22.57
N SER A 564 -16.03 -2.31 -21.65
CA SER A 564 -17.27 -3.00 -22.00
C SER A 564 -18.15 -2.18 -22.95
N ARG A 565 -18.24 -0.86 -22.76
CA ARG A 565 -18.92 0.06 -23.68
C ARG A 565 -18.27 0.08 -25.06
N LEU A 566 -16.94 0.03 -25.13
CA LEU A 566 -16.20 -0.09 -26.39
C LEU A 566 -16.70 -1.29 -27.20
N PHE A 567 -16.73 -2.48 -26.59
CA PHE A 567 -17.11 -3.70 -27.29
C PHE A 567 -18.60 -3.75 -27.64
N TYR A 568 -19.46 -3.26 -26.74
CA TYR A 568 -20.89 -3.15 -27.02
C TYR A 568 -21.17 -2.16 -28.16
N GLY A 569 -20.61 -0.96 -28.08
CA GLY A 569 -20.70 0.06 -29.14
C GLY A 569 -20.14 -0.44 -30.47
N ARG A 570 -19.03 -1.20 -30.45
CA ARG A 570 -18.46 -1.81 -31.67
C ARG A 570 -19.40 -2.84 -32.27
N ALA A 571 -20.02 -3.71 -31.48
CA ALA A 571 -20.99 -4.69 -31.98
C ALA A 571 -22.22 -4.00 -32.59
N LEU A 572 -22.73 -2.94 -31.96
CA LEU A 572 -23.81 -2.10 -32.50
C LEU A 572 -23.41 -1.43 -33.82
N LEU A 573 -22.19 -0.89 -33.90
CA LEU A 573 -21.69 -0.23 -35.10
C LEU A 573 -21.60 -1.20 -36.27
N LEU A 574 -21.09 -2.42 -36.05
CA LEU A 574 -21.00 -3.47 -37.07
C LEU A 574 -22.38 -3.96 -37.55
N ASP A 575 -23.39 -3.91 -36.69
CA ASP A 575 -24.81 -4.17 -37.02
C ASP A 575 -25.50 -2.97 -37.71
N GLY A 576 -24.80 -1.85 -37.88
CA GLY A 576 -25.32 -0.63 -38.54
C GLY A 576 -26.05 0.35 -37.62
N ARG A 577 -26.05 0.14 -36.31
CA ARG A 577 -26.74 0.98 -35.29
C ARG A 577 -25.84 2.10 -34.77
N ARG A 578 -25.46 3.02 -35.67
CA ARG A 578 -24.44 4.06 -35.43
C ARG A 578 -24.73 5.00 -34.26
N ASP A 579 -25.96 5.48 -34.12
CA ASP A 579 -26.31 6.47 -33.07
C ASP A 579 -26.24 5.86 -31.67
N GLU A 580 -26.63 4.60 -31.52
CA GLU A 580 -26.52 3.87 -30.26
C GLU A 580 -25.06 3.59 -29.92
N ALA A 581 -24.25 3.20 -30.91
CA ALA A 581 -22.81 3.04 -30.73
C ALA A 581 -22.14 4.35 -30.27
N LEU A 582 -22.51 5.50 -30.85
CA LEU A 582 -22.02 6.82 -30.47
C LEU A 582 -22.31 7.19 -29.02
N ALA A 583 -23.49 6.81 -28.51
CA ALA A 583 -23.85 7.03 -27.11
C ALA A 583 -22.97 6.22 -26.16
N GLU A 584 -22.62 4.99 -26.55
CA GLU A 584 -21.71 4.14 -25.78
C GLU A 584 -20.26 4.63 -25.81
N PHE A 585 -19.82 5.26 -26.90
CA PHE A 585 -18.47 5.82 -27.00
C PHE A 585 -18.26 7.16 -26.29
N ASN A 586 -19.34 7.89 -25.97
CA ASN A 586 -19.27 9.22 -25.37
C ASN A 586 -20.09 9.31 -24.07
N PRO A 587 -19.82 8.46 -23.05
CA PRO A 587 -20.51 8.58 -21.78
C PRO A 587 -20.11 9.91 -21.09
N PRO A 588 -21.07 10.71 -20.59
CA PRO A 588 -20.76 12.00 -20.00
C PRO A 588 -20.11 11.85 -18.61
N GLY A 589 -19.07 12.65 -18.35
CA GLY A 589 -18.49 12.84 -17.00
C GLY A 589 -17.82 11.61 -16.38
N THR A 590 -17.35 10.67 -17.21
CA THR A 590 -16.66 9.45 -16.76
C THR A 590 -15.63 9.01 -17.80
N CYS A 591 -14.75 8.09 -17.43
CA CYS A 591 -13.82 7.42 -18.34
C CYS A 591 -14.53 6.93 -19.62
N THR A 592 -14.11 7.46 -20.78
CA THR A 592 -14.63 7.05 -22.10
C THR A 592 -13.84 5.86 -22.65
N PRO A 593 -14.40 5.11 -23.62
CA PRO A 593 -13.65 4.09 -24.36
C PRO A 593 -12.31 4.58 -24.92
N ALA A 594 -12.25 5.82 -25.43
CA ALA A 594 -10.99 6.38 -25.93
C ALA A 594 -9.96 6.60 -24.82
N MET A 595 -10.38 7.11 -23.66
CA MET A 595 -9.50 7.26 -22.48
C MET A 595 -8.99 5.90 -22.00
N ALA A 596 -9.86 4.90 -21.93
CA ALA A 596 -9.49 3.55 -21.50
C ALA A 596 -8.45 2.90 -22.43
N LEU A 597 -8.57 3.11 -23.75
CA LEU A 597 -7.57 2.67 -24.72
C LEU A 597 -6.23 3.39 -24.53
N CYS A 598 -6.26 4.71 -24.29
CA CYS A 598 -5.04 5.49 -24.02
C CYS A 598 -4.36 5.13 -22.70
N LYS A 599 -5.09 4.61 -21.71
CA LYS A 599 -4.55 4.14 -20.41
C LYS A 599 -3.68 2.88 -20.55
N GLU A 600 -3.82 2.10 -21.62
CA GLU A 600 -3.03 0.88 -21.87
C GLU A 600 -2.65 0.76 -23.36
N PRO A 601 -1.71 1.58 -23.88
CA PRO A 601 -1.40 1.57 -25.31
C PRO A 601 -0.93 0.18 -25.78
N SER A 602 -1.34 -0.22 -26.98
CA SER A 602 -0.88 -1.47 -27.61
C SER A 602 -1.30 -1.47 -29.06
N GLU A 603 -0.67 -2.28 -29.90
CA GLU A 603 -1.08 -2.38 -31.33
C GLU A 603 -2.58 -2.68 -31.50
N GLU A 604 -3.13 -3.52 -30.62
CA GLU A 604 -4.56 -3.80 -30.57
C GLU A 604 -5.38 -2.54 -30.27
N HIS A 605 -5.00 -1.81 -29.22
CA HIS A 605 -5.71 -0.61 -28.81
C HIS A 605 -5.53 0.54 -29.81
N HIS A 606 -4.40 0.63 -30.51
CA HIS A 606 -4.22 1.56 -31.63
C HIS A 606 -5.22 1.26 -32.74
N GLY A 607 -5.45 -0.02 -33.05
CA GLY A 607 -6.48 -0.45 -33.98
C GLY A 607 -7.89 0.00 -33.58
N TYR A 608 -8.27 -0.21 -32.32
CA TYR A 608 -9.57 0.25 -31.82
C TYR A 608 -9.70 1.78 -31.78
N LEU A 609 -8.66 2.47 -31.30
CA LEU A 609 -8.66 3.93 -31.20
C LEU A 609 -8.70 4.57 -32.60
N SER A 610 -7.95 4.01 -33.55
CA SER A 610 -7.99 4.43 -34.95
C SER A 610 -9.38 4.24 -35.55
N ALA A 611 -10.04 3.10 -35.31
CA ALA A 611 -11.41 2.87 -35.74
C ALA A 611 -12.41 3.85 -35.10
N LEU A 612 -12.26 4.13 -33.80
CA LEU A 612 -13.08 5.16 -33.13
C LEU A 612 -12.90 6.53 -33.78
N VAL A 613 -11.65 6.94 -34.05
CA VAL A 613 -11.31 8.24 -34.63
C VAL A 613 -11.75 8.36 -36.10
N ALA A 614 -11.62 7.30 -36.88
CA ALA A 614 -11.93 7.29 -38.31
C ALA A 614 -13.43 7.14 -38.59
N ASP A 615 -14.11 6.26 -37.86
CA ASP A 615 -15.46 5.82 -38.22
C ASP A 615 -16.56 6.59 -37.49
N VAL A 616 -16.27 7.28 -36.38
CA VAL A 616 -17.27 7.73 -35.42
C VAL A 616 -16.85 9.07 -34.78
N GLY A 617 -17.72 10.08 -34.73
CA GLY A 617 -17.40 11.42 -34.18
C GLY A 617 -17.23 11.44 -32.65
N VAL A 618 -16.31 10.64 -32.11
CA VAL A 618 -16.00 10.50 -30.69
C VAL A 618 -15.47 11.84 -30.14
N HIS A 619 -15.80 12.12 -28.88
CA HIS A 619 -15.35 13.28 -28.14
C HIS A 619 -14.05 12.94 -27.40
N LEU A 620 -12.94 13.59 -27.77
CA LEU A 620 -11.64 13.41 -27.12
C LEU A 620 -11.25 14.59 -26.23
N ASP A 621 -12.03 15.67 -26.28
CA ASP A 621 -11.86 16.92 -25.52
C ASP A 621 -12.57 16.90 -24.16
N VAL A 622 -13.26 15.81 -23.83
CA VAL A 622 -13.86 15.58 -22.52
C VAL A 622 -12.82 15.11 -21.52
N VAL A 623 -13.09 15.35 -20.24
CA VAL A 623 -12.27 14.88 -19.12
C VAL A 623 -13.06 13.87 -18.28
N ASP A 624 -12.36 12.92 -17.69
CA ASP A 624 -12.92 11.96 -16.74
C ASP A 624 -13.06 12.56 -15.34
N GLU A 625 -13.48 11.73 -14.39
CA GLU A 625 -13.67 12.10 -13.00
C GLU A 625 -12.38 12.58 -12.29
N GLN A 626 -11.19 12.24 -12.82
CA GLN A 626 -9.90 12.75 -12.35
C GLN A 626 -9.47 14.05 -13.07
N GLY A 627 -10.24 14.50 -14.06
CA GLY A 627 -9.96 15.71 -14.82
C GLY A 627 -8.95 15.51 -15.95
N TYR A 628 -8.73 14.27 -16.41
CA TYR A 628 -7.82 13.95 -17.50
C TYR A 628 -8.57 13.56 -18.78
N SER A 629 -8.03 13.97 -19.92
CA SER A 629 -8.53 13.65 -21.25
C SER A 629 -7.87 12.40 -21.84
N ALA A 630 -8.36 11.93 -22.99
CA ALA A 630 -7.70 10.85 -23.73
C ALA A 630 -6.27 11.22 -24.16
N LEU A 631 -6.01 12.50 -24.48
CA LEU A 631 -4.68 12.98 -24.84
C LEU A 631 -3.74 13.00 -23.63
N ASP A 632 -4.23 13.36 -22.44
CA ASP A 632 -3.41 13.33 -21.22
C ASP A 632 -2.89 11.91 -20.97
N TYR A 633 -3.76 10.90 -21.02
CA TYR A 633 -3.35 9.51 -20.87
C TYR A 633 -2.41 9.02 -21.98
N ALA A 634 -2.63 9.45 -23.22
CA ALA A 634 -1.73 9.13 -24.32
C ALA A 634 -0.32 9.69 -24.11
N VAL A 635 -0.22 10.93 -23.61
CA VAL A 635 1.07 11.56 -23.32
C VAL A 635 1.74 10.89 -22.10
N PHE A 636 0.97 10.57 -21.06
CA PHE A 636 1.47 9.88 -19.86
C PHE A 636 2.06 8.52 -20.16
N SER A 637 1.49 7.78 -21.10
CA SER A 637 1.99 6.45 -21.47
C SER A 637 3.27 6.51 -22.32
N GLY A 638 3.55 7.67 -22.94
CA GLY A 638 4.72 7.85 -23.81
C GLY A 638 4.63 7.13 -25.15
N ASP A 639 3.47 6.58 -25.51
CA ASP A 639 3.26 5.92 -26.80
C ASP A 639 2.91 6.95 -27.88
N ALA A 640 3.85 7.13 -28.82
CA ALA A 640 3.75 8.15 -29.86
C ALA A 640 2.56 7.93 -30.83
N GLU A 641 2.16 6.68 -31.07
CA GLU A 641 1.06 6.37 -31.97
C GLU A 641 -0.29 6.67 -31.34
N THR A 642 -0.46 6.34 -30.06
CA THR A 642 -1.63 6.71 -29.26
C THR A 642 -1.76 8.23 -29.17
N GLU A 643 -0.67 8.96 -28.92
CA GLU A 643 -0.67 10.43 -28.95
C GLU A 643 -1.12 10.95 -30.32
N ARG A 644 -0.53 10.40 -31.41
CA ARG A 644 -0.86 10.80 -32.77
C ARG A 644 -2.35 10.59 -33.08
N LEU A 645 -2.92 9.45 -32.69
CA LEU A 645 -4.34 9.13 -32.89
C LEU A 645 -5.24 10.06 -32.06
N ALA A 646 -4.89 10.35 -30.81
CA ALA A 646 -5.64 11.27 -29.97
C ALA A 646 -5.64 12.70 -30.53
N ILE A 647 -4.47 13.20 -30.98
CA ILE A 647 -4.34 14.50 -31.65
C ILE A 647 -5.18 14.53 -32.93
N GLN A 648 -5.07 13.50 -33.77
CA GLN A 648 -5.84 13.40 -35.01
C GLN A 648 -7.35 13.48 -34.74
N GLY A 649 -7.85 12.81 -33.70
CA GLY A 649 -9.25 12.88 -33.32
C GLY A 649 -9.69 14.26 -32.83
N LEU A 650 -8.83 14.97 -32.09
CA LEU A 650 -9.08 16.35 -31.66
C LEU A 650 -9.11 17.32 -32.86
N GLU A 651 -8.21 17.17 -33.82
CA GLU A 651 -8.12 18.02 -35.02
C GLU A 651 -9.37 17.97 -35.90
N TYR A 652 -10.16 16.89 -35.84
CA TYR A 652 -11.45 16.83 -36.55
C TYR A 652 -12.49 17.79 -36.00
N ARG A 653 -12.33 18.30 -34.76
CA ARG A 653 -13.35 19.07 -34.05
C ARG A 653 -12.86 20.41 -33.54
N LEU A 654 -11.57 20.52 -33.22
CA LEU A 654 -10.98 21.70 -32.61
C LEU A 654 -10.04 22.42 -33.59
N PRO A 655 -9.96 23.76 -33.50
CA PRO A 655 -8.92 24.53 -34.16
C PRO A 655 -7.50 24.11 -33.72
N ARG A 656 -6.53 24.22 -34.63
CA ARG A 656 -5.13 23.82 -34.37
C ARG A 656 -4.51 24.46 -33.14
N ASP A 657 -4.80 25.74 -32.88
CA ASP A 657 -4.30 26.47 -31.72
C ASP A 657 -4.84 25.90 -30.39
N GLN A 658 -6.05 25.35 -30.38
CA GLN A 658 -6.59 24.69 -29.18
C GLN A 658 -5.98 23.30 -29.00
N VAL A 659 -5.77 22.55 -30.07
CA VAL A 659 -5.11 21.23 -30.02
C VAL A 659 -3.69 21.37 -29.47
N GLU A 660 -2.92 22.36 -29.93
CA GLU A 660 -1.56 22.62 -29.41
C GLU A 660 -1.57 23.03 -27.93
N ARG A 661 -2.60 23.75 -27.45
CA ARG A 661 -2.76 24.04 -26.02
C ARG A 661 -3.01 22.77 -25.21
N HIS A 662 -3.95 21.93 -25.63
CA HIS A 662 -4.22 20.64 -24.97
C HIS A 662 -2.95 19.78 -24.91
N ARG A 663 -2.20 19.72 -26.01
CA ARG A 663 -0.91 19.00 -26.07
C ARG A 663 0.10 19.58 -25.08
N THR A 664 0.30 20.91 -25.10
CA THR A 664 1.23 21.58 -24.18
C THR A 664 0.87 21.32 -22.72
N GLU A 665 -0.41 21.39 -22.36
CA GLU A 665 -0.87 21.11 -21.00
C GLU A 665 -0.67 19.64 -20.59
N ALA A 666 -0.91 18.69 -21.50
CA ALA A 666 -0.69 17.27 -21.24
C ALA A 666 0.79 16.97 -20.95
N TYR A 667 1.70 17.53 -21.74
CA TYR A 667 3.15 17.44 -21.48
C TYR A 667 3.54 18.12 -20.18
N LEU A 668 2.96 19.29 -19.89
CA LEU A 668 3.22 19.98 -18.63
C LEU A 668 2.79 19.14 -17.42
N ARG A 669 1.61 18.50 -17.44
CA ARG A 669 1.14 17.57 -16.39
C ARG A 669 2.09 16.38 -16.23
N LYS A 670 2.51 15.78 -17.34
CA LYS A 670 3.48 14.67 -17.33
C LYS A 670 4.77 15.09 -16.65
N SER A 671 5.34 16.22 -17.04
CA SER A 671 6.61 16.69 -16.48
C SER A 671 6.49 17.10 -15.01
N TYR A 672 5.37 17.68 -14.57
CA TYR A 672 5.11 17.89 -13.14
C TYR A 672 5.15 16.59 -12.36
N ARG A 673 4.45 15.56 -12.86
CA ARG A 673 4.42 14.24 -12.25
C ARG A 673 5.82 13.63 -12.17
N GLU A 674 6.57 13.64 -13.27
CA GLU A 674 7.93 13.08 -13.31
C GLU A 674 8.89 13.83 -12.37
N LEU A 675 8.93 15.17 -12.45
CA LEU A 675 9.80 15.98 -11.59
C LEU A 675 9.45 15.81 -10.12
N PHE A 676 8.17 15.90 -9.76
CA PHE A 676 7.77 15.79 -8.36
C PHE A 676 7.87 14.36 -7.84
N GLN A 677 7.20 13.39 -8.47
CA GLN A 677 7.07 12.04 -7.91
C GLN A 677 8.34 11.21 -8.11
N GLU A 678 9.02 11.32 -9.24
CA GLU A 678 10.16 10.44 -9.55
C GLU A 678 11.50 11.00 -9.07
N ALA A 679 11.70 12.32 -9.15
CA ALA A 679 12.95 12.96 -8.75
C ALA A 679 12.90 13.53 -7.33
N LEU A 680 11.97 14.44 -7.04
CA LEU A 680 12.03 15.25 -5.81
C LEU A 680 11.48 14.55 -4.57
N ARG A 681 10.44 13.74 -4.72
CA ARG A 681 9.79 13.06 -3.60
C ARG A 681 10.67 12.07 -2.86
N PRO A 682 11.47 11.20 -3.51
CA PRO A 682 12.41 10.33 -2.80
C PRO A 682 13.30 11.10 -1.82
N VAL A 683 13.82 12.26 -2.25
CA VAL A 683 14.62 13.15 -1.39
C VAL A 683 13.82 13.64 -0.18
N LEU A 684 12.56 14.02 -0.37
CA LEU A 684 11.68 14.48 0.72
C LEU A 684 11.34 13.38 1.73
N LEU A 685 11.24 12.12 1.30
CA LEU A 685 10.94 10.97 2.18
C LEU A 685 12.16 10.53 2.99
N GLU A 686 13.36 10.56 2.40
CA GLU A 686 14.60 10.21 3.08
C GLU A 686 15.07 11.29 4.07
N SER A 687 14.81 12.56 3.75
CA SER A 687 15.41 13.68 4.46
C SER A 687 14.60 14.12 5.68
N LYS A 688 15.07 13.76 6.88
CA LYS A 688 14.58 14.32 8.17
C LYS A 688 15.53 15.35 8.78
N ASP A 689 16.61 15.69 8.09
CA ASP A 689 17.71 16.53 8.55
C ASP A 689 17.78 17.89 7.79
N ARG A 690 18.60 18.82 8.29
CA ARG A 690 18.74 20.18 7.73
C ARG A 690 19.24 20.20 6.28
N ASP A 691 19.93 19.15 5.83
CA ASP A 691 20.55 19.07 4.50
C ASP A 691 19.58 18.61 3.39
N GLY A 692 18.38 18.15 3.77
CA GLY A 692 17.36 17.70 2.82
C GLY A 692 16.97 18.72 1.75
N MET A 693 16.88 20.00 2.13
CA MET A 693 16.57 21.08 1.18
C MET A 693 17.66 21.28 0.14
N GLN A 694 18.92 21.08 0.49
CA GLN A 694 20.02 21.22 -0.45
C GLN A 694 20.02 20.07 -1.45
N ARG A 695 19.83 18.84 -0.98
CA ARG A 695 19.66 17.66 -1.84
C ARG A 695 18.49 17.84 -2.80
N LEU A 696 17.38 18.41 -2.33
CA LEU A 696 16.19 18.66 -3.16
C LEU A 696 16.49 19.61 -4.33
N ARG A 697 17.30 20.66 -4.10
CA ARG A 697 17.71 21.60 -5.15
C ARG A 697 18.66 20.97 -6.15
N VAL A 698 19.59 20.14 -5.67
CA VAL A 698 20.51 19.38 -6.52
C VAL A 698 19.71 18.46 -7.43
N GLU A 699 18.82 17.66 -6.87
CA GLU A 699 18.00 16.70 -7.63
C GLU A 699 17.11 17.41 -8.66
N TYR A 700 16.52 18.56 -8.33
CA TYR A 700 15.76 19.35 -9.30
C TYR A 700 16.62 19.83 -10.46
N ALA A 701 17.78 20.39 -10.16
CA ALA A 701 18.70 20.90 -11.17
C ALA A 701 19.23 19.77 -12.07
N ASP A 702 19.55 18.61 -11.50
CA ASP A 702 20.01 17.43 -12.23
C ASP A 702 18.89 16.84 -13.10
N ALA A 703 17.65 16.80 -12.60
CA ALA A 703 16.49 16.35 -13.37
C ALA A 703 16.19 17.25 -14.59
N LEU A 704 16.34 18.58 -14.45
CA LEU A 704 16.22 19.51 -15.59
C LEU A 704 17.42 19.40 -16.54
N ALA A 705 18.63 19.15 -16.04
CA ALA A 705 19.81 18.98 -16.87
C ALA A 705 19.81 17.66 -17.65
N ALA A 706 19.17 16.63 -17.12
CA ALA A 706 19.03 15.32 -17.77
C ALA A 706 18.03 15.32 -18.95
N ASP A 707 17.13 16.29 -19.01
CA ASP A 707 16.04 16.35 -20.00
C ASP A 707 15.80 17.81 -20.45
N GLU A 708 16.37 18.15 -21.61
CA GLU A 708 16.28 19.49 -22.19
C GLU A 708 14.82 19.96 -22.38
N SER A 709 13.90 19.03 -22.69
CA SER A 709 12.48 19.36 -22.88
C SER A 709 11.82 19.86 -21.59
N LYS A 710 12.24 19.34 -20.43
CA LYS A 710 11.80 19.84 -19.12
C LYS A 710 12.40 21.22 -18.83
N GLY A 711 13.64 21.46 -19.25
CA GLY A 711 14.29 22.77 -19.15
C GLY A 711 13.61 23.87 -19.98
N GLU A 712 12.92 23.50 -21.08
CA GLU A 712 12.08 24.44 -21.84
C GLU A 712 10.75 24.74 -21.14
N LEU A 713 10.20 23.76 -20.42
CA LEU A 713 8.92 23.89 -19.72
C LEU A 713 9.04 24.55 -18.34
N PHE A 714 10.17 24.39 -17.65
CA PHE A 714 10.38 24.83 -16.28
C PHE A 714 11.70 25.57 -16.12
N ASP A 715 11.64 26.76 -15.52
CA ASP A 715 12.83 27.50 -15.13
C ASP A 715 13.63 26.76 -14.04
N PRO A 716 14.98 26.80 -14.08
CA PRO A 716 15.78 26.35 -12.95
C PRO A 716 15.57 27.29 -11.75
N LEU A 717 15.93 26.81 -10.54
CA LEU A 717 15.82 27.62 -9.34
C LEU A 717 16.76 28.83 -9.42
N LYS A 718 16.17 30.02 -9.53
CA LYS A 718 16.86 31.32 -9.52
C LYS A 718 16.64 32.02 -8.17
N PHE A 719 17.64 32.72 -7.66
CA PHE A 719 17.50 33.50 -6.43
C PHE A 719 18.47 34.70 -6.40
N LEU A 720 18.17 35.68 -5.55
CA LEU A 720 19.03 36.82 -5.24
C LEU A 720 19.78 36.56 -3.93
N ARG A 721 21.05 36.92 -3.84
CA ARG A 721 21.74 36.94 -2.53
C ARG A 721 21.21 38.10 -1.69
N TYR A 722 20.88 37.84 -0.42
CA TYR A 722 20.36 38.87 0.48
C TYR A 722 21.28 40.09 0.57
N ARG A 723 22.60 39.90 0.64
CA ARG A 723 23.59 40.99 0.69
C ARG A 723 23.53 41.94 -0.51
N ASP A 724 23.17 41.42 -1.68
CA ASP A 724 23.14 42.18 -2.93
C ASP A 724 21.78 42.86 -3.06
N PHE A 725 20.71 42.13 -2.74
CA PHE A 725 19.36 42.68 -2.63
C PHE A 725 19.30 43.85 -1.64
N ALA A 726 19.93 43.74 -0.47
CA ALA A 726 19.97 44.78 0.55
C ALA A 726 20.67 46.09 0.12
N LYS A 727 21.52 46.02 -0.90
CA LYS A 727 22.28 47.17 -1.44
C LYS A 727 21.65 47.76 -2.70
N PHE A 728 20.72 47.04 -3.35
CA PHE A 728 20.20 47.40 -4.67
C PHE A 728 19.33 48.67 -4.66
N GLY A 729 18.58 48.91 -3.57
CA GLY A 729 17.80 50.13 -3.36
C GLY A 729 16.38 50.13 -3.94
N ARG A 730 15.97 49.09 -4.67
CA ARG A 730 14.62 48.85 -5.21
C ARG A 730 14.43 47.36 -5.55
N LEU A 731 13.26 46.95 -6.03
CA LEU A 731 13.12 45.61 -6.61
C LEU A 731 13.93 45.51 -7.93
N PRO A 732 14.82 44.49 -8.06
CA PRO A 732 15.51 44.22 -9.32
C PRO A 732 14.57 43.52 -10.30
N MET A 733 14.65 43.89 -11.57
CA MET A 733 13.95 43.21 -12.65
C MET A 733 14.80 42.02 -13.16
N SER A 734 14.16 40.97 -13.66
CA SER A 734 14.83 39.77 -14.18
C SER A 734 15.95 40.06 -15.20
N THR A 735 15.77 41.08 -16.03
CA THR A 735 16.74 41.46 -17.08
C THR A 735 17.98 42.19 -16.57
N GLU A 736 18.04 42.54 -15.28
CA GLU A 736 19.16 43.29 -14.68
C GLU A 736 20.30 42.39 -14.18
N GLY A 737 20.20 41.08 -14.41
CA GLY A 737 21.27 40.11 -14.19
C GLY A 737 21.70 39.95 -12.73
N GLN A 738 20.82 40.27 -11.78
CA GLN A 738 21.11 40.17 -10.35
C GLN A 738 20.86 38.76 -9.78
N THR A 739 20.03 37.97 -10.46
CA THR A 739 19.68 36.61 -10.03
C THR A 739 20.78 35.60 -10.36
N GLN A 740 21.00 34.67 -9.45
CA GLN A 740 21.87 33.51 -9.61
C GLN A 740 21.02 32.28 -9.88
N VAL A 741 21.43 31.46 -10.84
CA VAL A 741 20.87 30.12 -11.03
C VAL A 741 21.58 29.18 -10.05
N PHE A 742 20.81 28.35 -9.35
CA PHE A 742 21.37 27.34 -8.45
C PHE A 742 22.31 26.38 -9.20
N ASP A 743 23.49 26.13 -8.63
CA ASP A 743 24.53 25.30 -9.23
C ASP A 743 24.89 24.14 -8.28
N PRO A 744 24.55 22.88 -8.64
CA PRO A 744 24.85 21.71 -7.83
C PRO A 744 26.33 21.57 -7.44
N LYS A 745 27.26 21.98 -8.30
CA LYS A 745 28.71 21.83 -8.02
C LYS A 745 29.19 22.79 -6.95
N LYS A 746 28.71 24.03 -6.98
CA LYS A 746 29.04 25.04 -5.96
C LYS A 746 28.37 24.76 -4.61
N ALA A 747 27.25 24.04 -4.63
CA ALA A 747 26.59 23.56 -3.42
C ALA A 747 27.48 22.60 -2.62
N GLU A 748 28.14 21.66 -3.29
CA GLU A 748 29.09 20.71 -2.65
C GLU A 748 30.29 21.44 -2.02
N GLU A 749 30.73 22.54 -2.63
CA GLU A 749 31.84 23.36 -2.16
C GLU A 749 31.43 24.35 -1.03
N GLY A 750 30.16 24.37 -0.62
CA GLY A 750 29.63 25.29 0.40
C GLY A 750 29.48 26.75 -0.05
N GLY A 751 29.58 27.00 -1.37
CA GLY A 751 29.50 28.31 -1.97
C GLY A 751 28.07 28.79 -2.27
N GLU A 752 27.09 27.89 -2.29
CA GLU A 752 25.69 28.21 -2.62
C GLU A 752 24.81 28.63 -1.43
N ALA A 753 23.70 29.32 -1.74
CA ALA A 753 22.74 29.71 -0.70
C ALA A 753 22.15 28.47 -0.03
N SER A 754 22.45 28.29 1.27
CA SER A 754 21.95 27.16 2.05
C SER A 754 20.49 27.37 2.46
N TYR A 755 20.07 28.63 2.62
CA TYR A 755 18.71 28.99 3.01
C TYR A 755 18.09 29.96 2.00
N ILE A 756 16.89 29.65 1.49
CA ILE A 756 16.18 30.49 0.51
C ILE A 756 14.79 30.85 1.04
N VAL A 757 14.47 32.15 0.99
CA VAL A 757 13.17 32.69 1.38
C VAL A 757 12.39 33.11 0.13
N PHE A 758 11.17 32.61 0.01
CA PHE A 758 10.19 33.02 -0.99
C PHE A 758 9.36 34.20 -0.47
N PHE A 759 9.23 35.28 -1.24
CA PHE A 759 8.29 36.36 -0.93
C PHE A 759 7.00 36.23 -1.72
N SER A 760 5.88 36.17 -1.01
CA SER A 760 4.55 36.38 -1.58
C SER A 760 4.05 37.78 -1.25
N TYR A 761 3.61 38.53 -2.25
CA TYR A 761 3.21 39.93 -2.07
C TYR A 761 2.26 40.39 -3.17
N THR A 762 1.55 41.48 -2.90
CA THR A 762 0.62 42.08 -3.85
C THR A 762 1.34 43.10 -4.74
N TRP A 763 1.06 43.06 -6.04
CA TRP A 763 1.42 44.15 -6.93
C TRP A 763 0.59 45.39 -6.58
N CYS A 764 1.24 46.55 -6.59
CA CYS A 764 0.64 47.84 -6.25
C CYS A 764 0.50 48.73 -7.49
N TRP A 765 -0.24 49.83 -7.36
CA TRP A 765 -0.41 50.77 -8.46
C TRP A 765 0.76 51.76 -8.49
N ASN A 766 1.53 51.75 -9.57
CA ASN A 766 2.60 52.74 -9.76
C ASN A 766 2.04 54.00 -10.42
N LYS A 767 2.01 55.11 -9.68
CA LYS A 767 1.35 56.34 -10.17
C LYS A 767 2.11 56.98 -11.33
N LYS A 768 3.43 56.81 -11.39
CA LYS A 768 4.26 57.35 -12.46
C LYS A 768 4.08 56.58 -13.76
N LEU A 769 3.97 55.26 -13.68
CA LEU A 769 3.81 54.40 -14.87
C LEU A 769 2.35 54.26 -15.30
N GLY A 770 1.39 54.51 -14.39
CA GLY A 770 -0.04 54.39 -14.68
C GLY A 770 -0.49 52.95 -14.92
N ILE A 771 0.24 51.98 -14.36
CA ILE A 771 -0.01 50.54 -14.49
C ILE A 771 0.23 49.82 -13.15
N PRO A 772 -0.35 48.62 -12.95
CA PRO A 772 0.05 47.73 -11.87
C PRO A 772 1.55 47.40 -11.99
N SER A 773 2.24 47.37 -10.85
CA SER A 773 3.69 47.21 -10.75
C SER A 773 4.01 46.43 -9.47
N PRO A 774 5.09 45.64 -9.43
CA PRO A 774 5.53 44.95 -8.21
C PRO A 774 5.91 45.93 -7.10
N ASP A 775 6.27 47.17 -7.43
CA ASP A 775 6.57 48.22 -6.45
C ASP A 775 6.09 49.62 -6.90
N ASP A 776 5.93 50.51 -5.93
CA ASP A 776 5.53 51.90 -6.16
C ASP A 776 6.76 52.81 -6.37
N GLU A 777 6.49 54.07 -6.69
CA GLU A 777 7.52 55.10 -6.88
C GLU A 777 8.38 55.39 -5.64
N GLU A 778 7.95 54.94 -4.45
CA GLU A 778 8.62 55.11 -3.17
C GLU A 778 9.32 53.82 -2.69
N HIS A 779 9.34 52.78 -3.52
CA HIS A 779 9.92 51.48 -3.22
C HIS A 779 9.39 50.87 -1.91
N THR A 780 8.09 50.97 -1.70
CA THR A 780 7.42 50.50 -0.48
C THR A 780 7.56 48.99 -0.29
N GLN A 781 7.31 48.18 -1.33
CA GLN A 781 7.42 46.73 -1.20
C GLN A 781 8.86 46.29 -0.98
N TYR A 782 9.83 46.88 -1.69
CA TYR A 782 11.25 46.64 -1.43
C TYR A 782 11.64 46.90 0.04
N ARG A 783 11.21 48.04 0.60
CA ARG A 783 11.48 48.38 2.01
C ARG A 783 10.78 47.42 2.99
N ARG A 784 9.55 47.00 2.69
CA ARG A 784 8.82 46.00 3.48
C ARG A 784 9.54 44.65 3.48
N MET A 785 9.97 44.17 2.31
CA MET A 785 10.75 42.92 2.18
C MET A 785 12.04 43.00 3.00
N LEU A 786 12.80 44.10 2.92
CA LEU A 786 14.01 44.27 3.74
C LEU A 786 13.72 44.29 5.24
N GLY A 787 12.64 44.94 5.66
CA GLY A 787 12.20 44.92 7.06
C GLY A 787 11.86 43.51 7.52
N ALA A 788 11.10 42.78 6.69
CA ALA A 788 10.68 41.41 6.96
C ALA A 788 11.88 40.44 7.05
N VAL A 789 12.86 40.51 6.13
CA VAL A 789 14.07 39.67 6.21
C VAL A 789 14.86 39.96 7.48
N LYS A 790 15.00 41.23 7.88
CA LYS A 790 15.71 41.60 9.12
C LYS A 790 15.01 41.02 10.35
N ALA A 791 13.71 41.23 10.48
CA ALA A 791 12.91 40.67 11.57
C ALA A 791 12.96 39.13 11.57
N PHE A 792 12.93 38.50 10.40
CA PHE A 792 13.08 37.06 10.26
C PHE A 792 14.46 36.56 10.73
N LEU A 793 15.55 37.24 10.36
CA LEU A 793 16.89 36.90 10.83
C LEU A 793 17.06 37.10 12.35
N ASP A 794 16.40 38.12 12.91
CA ASP A 794 16.38 38.34 14.36
C ASP A 794 15.68 37.20 15.11
N LEU A 795 14.60 36.64 14.52
CA LEU A 795 13.90 35.46 15.04
C LEU A 795 14.70 34.15 14.84
N HIS A 796 15.59 34.10 13.85
CA HIS A 796 16.37 32.91 13.50
C HIS A 796 17.89 33.18 13.46
N PRO A 797 18.54 33.40 14.62
CA PRO A 797 19.97 33.77 14.69
C PRO A 797 20.93 32.71 14.14
N CYS A 798 20.45 31.48 13.91
CA CYS A 798 21.26 30.39 13.37
C CYS A 798 21.41 30.43 11.83
N ILE A 799 20.71 31.34 11.14
CA ILE A 799 20.81 31.50 9.68
C ILE A 799 21.91 32.52 9.37
N ASP A 800 22.91 32.12 8.58
CA ASP A 800 23.95 33.04 8.10
C ASP A 800 23.41 33.95 6.98
N PRO A 801 23.38 35.29 7.16
CA PRO A 801 22.93 36.23 6.15
C PRO A 801 23.72 36.17 4.83
N ASN A 802 24.95 35.68 4.83
CA ASN A 802 25.76 35.55 3.61
C ASN A 802 25.32 34.36 2.73
N GLN A 803 24.69 33.36 3.36
CA GLN A 803 24.15 32.17 2.71
C GLN A 803 22.63 32.24 2.52
N LEU A 804 22.02 33.40 2.80
CA LEU A 804 20.61 33.65 2.56
C LEU A 804 20.35 34.07 1.11
N GLY A 805 19.50 33.30 0.42
CA GLY A 805 18.90 33.60 -0.87
C GLY A 805 17.48 34.13 -0.73
N ILE A 806 17.04 34.91 -1.71
CA ILE A 806 15.69 35.48 -1.81
C ILE A 806 15.12 35.15 -3.18
N TRP A 807 13.93 34.55 -3.20
CA TRP A 807 13.16 34.30 -4.41
C TRP A 807 12.02 35.33 -4.51
N LEU A 808 11.95 36.03 -5.65
CA LEU A 808 10.93 37.02 -5.97
C LEU A 808 10.44 36.75 -7.40
N ASP A 809 9.13 36.73 -7.65
CA ASP A 809 8.56 36.57 -8.99
C ASP A 809 9.15 37.57 -10.01
N TYR A 810 9.23 38.86 -9.65
CA TYR A 810 9.68 39.92 -10.56
C TYR A 810 11.16 39.84 -10.96
N ALA A 811 11.99 39.24 -10.11
CA ALA A 811 13.42 39.09 -10.35
C ALA A 811 13.75 37.70 -10.91
N CYS A 812 13.14 36.65 -10.38
CA CYS A 812 13.46 35.27 -10.69
C CYS A 812 12.70 34.73 -11.91
N VAL A 813 11.53 35.28 -12.25
CA VAL A 813 10.80 34.93 -13.48
C VAL A 813 11.17 35.92 -14.59
N ASP A 814 11.48 35.42 -15.78
CA ASP A 814 11.73 36.29 -16.93
C ASP A 814 10.45 37.02 -17.34
N GLN A 815 10.38 38.32 -17.04
CA GLN A 815 9.21 39.16 -17.33
C GLN A 815 8.94 39.32 -18.84
N LEU A 816 9.92 39.03 -19.70
CA LEU A 816 9.74 39.04 -21.15
C LEU A 816 9.23 37.70 -21.69
N SER A 817 9.43 36.61 -20.94
CA SER A 817 9.03 35.24 -21.30
C SER A 817 8.65 34.44 -20.04
N PRO A 818 7.51 34.76 -19.41
CA PRO A 818 7.22 34.31 -18.04
C PRO A 818 6.78 32.85 -17.95
N ILE A 819 6.47 32.18 -19.07
CA ILE A 819 5.78 30.88 -19.09
C ILE A 819 6.56 29.82 -18.28
N ALA A 820 7.86 29.65 -18.53
CA ALA A 820 8.68 28.65 -17.83
C ALA A 820 8.81 28.93 -16.32
N GLY A 821 8.92 30.21 -15.93
CA GLY A 821 8.96 30.61 -14.53
C GLY A 821 7.63 30.42 -13.80
N VAL A 822 6.51 30.73 -14.47
CA VAL A 822 5.15 30.49 -13.95
C VAL A 822 4.88 28.98 -13.82
N ASN A 823 5.31 28.18 -14.80
CA ASN A 823 5.25 26.72 -14.72
C ASN A 823 6.11 26.18 -13.56
N ALA A 824 7.28 26.75 -13.31
CA ALA A 824 8.15 26.28 -12.22
C ALA A 824 7.72 26.74 -10.83
N LEU A 825 6.71 27.62 -10.71
CA LEU A 825 6.34 28.25 -9.44
C LEU A 825 6.11 27.25 -8.28
N PRO A 826 5.28 26.19 -8.42
CA PRO A 826 5.08 25.23 -7.33
C PRO A 826 6.35 24.44 -6.97
N LEU A 827 7.16 24.07 -7.97
CA LEU A 827 8.40 23.31 -7.78
C LEU A 827 9.52 24.19 -7.16
N ASN A 828 9.56 25.48 -7.51
CA ASN A 828 10.51 26.44 -6.95
C ASN A 828 10.18 26.81 -5.51
N LEU A 829 8.89 27.00 -5.20
CA LEU A 829 8.45 27.26 -3.81
C LEU A 829 8.76 26.04 -2.92
N MET A 830 8.61 24.82 -3.44
CA MET A 830 9.02 23.59 -2.75
C MET A 830 10.51 23.54 -2.40
N GLN A 831 11.37 24.20 -3.18
CA GLN A 831 12.81 24.28 -2.91
C GLN A 831 13.20 25.42 -1.95
N CYS A 832 12.24 26.25 -1.54
CA CYS A 832 12.44 27.33 -0.58
C CYS A 832 12.26 26.82 0.85
N ASN A 833 13.10 27.28 1.78
CA ASN A 833 13.01 26.89 3.18
C ASN A 833 11.83 27.57 3.89
N ALA A 834 11.57 28.83 3.54
CA ALA A 834 10.51 29.60 4.14
C ALA A 834 9.76 30.46 3.12
N VAL A 835 8.47 30.65 3.38
CA VAL A 835 7.62 31.62 2.68
C VAL A 835 7.35 32.79 3.63
N ILE A 836 7.54 34.03 3.16
CA ILE A 836 7.13 35.24 3.87
C ILE A 836 6.06 35.95 3.04
N SER A 837 4.83 35.96 3.57
CA SER A 837 3.69 36.66 2.99
C SER A 837 3.62 38.09 3.49
N LEU A 838 3.76 39.07 2.61
CA LEU A 838 3.54 40.48 2.94
C LEU A 838 2.05 40.79 2.96
N TYR A 839 1.45 40.68 4.15
CA TYR A 839 0.01 40.79 4.32
C TYR A 839 -0.49 42.22 4.13
N ASP A 840 -1.62 42.34 3.44
CA ASP A 840 -2.47 43.51 3.36
C ASP A 840 -3.94 43.07 3.29
N ASP A 841 -4.89 44.02 3.34
CA ASP A 841 -6.33 43.70 3.41
C ASP A 841 -6.86 43.01 2.13
N ARG A 842 -6.11 43.04 1.02
CA ARG A 842 -6.47 42.43 -0.26
C ARG A 842 -5.68 41.14 -0.54
N TYR A 843 -4.74 40.77 0.32
CA TYR A 843 -3.83 39.65 0.06
C TYR A 843 -4.58 38.34 -0.23
N TYR A 844 -5.55 37.98 0.61
CA TYR A 844 -6.35 36.76 0.43
C TYR A 844 -7.47 36.89 -0.62
N SER A 845 -7.77 38.09 -1.15
CA SER A 845 -8.74 38.23 -2.25
C SER A 845 -8.10 37.93 -3.61
N ARG A 846 -6.76 37.97 -3.69
CA ARG A 846 -5.99 37.78 -4.93
C ARG A 846 -5.74 36.30 -5.21
N ALA A 847 -5.98 35.89 -6.45
CA ALA A 847 -5.89 34.50 -6.84
C ALA A 847 -4.44 33.96 -6.77
N TRP A 848 -3.46 34.67 -7.33
CA TRP A 848 -2.04 34.24 -7.28
C TRP A 848 -1.49 34.10 -5.86
N CYS A 849 -1.76 35.07 -4.97
CA CYS A 849 -1.35 34.96 -3.56
C CYS A 849 -2.04 33.80 -2.85
N SER A 850 -3.31 33.54 -3.17
CA SER A 850 -4.07 32.41 -2.63
C SER A 850 -3.48 31.07 -3.06
N LEU A 851 -3.02 30.95 -4.31
CA LEU A 851 -2.32 29.77 -4.83
C LEU A 851 -0.99 29.53 -4.08
N GLU A 852 -0.19 30.58 -3.87
CA GLU A 852 1.08 30.49 -3.14
C GLU A 852 0.86 30.06 -1.69
N VAL A 853 -0.21 30.53 -1.04
CA VAL A 853 -0.58 30.06 0.30
C VAL A 853 -1.03 28.61 0.29
N LEU A 854 -1.85 28.20 -0.69
CA LEU A 854 -2.24 26.80 -0.85
C LEU A 854 -1.00 25.90 -0.95
N ILE A 855 -0.03 26.27 -1.79
CA ILE A 855 1.24 25.53 -1.93
C ILE A 855 1.99 25.47 -0.58
N ALA A 856 2.15 26.61 0.09
CA ALA A 856 2.87 26.69 1.36
C ALA A 856 2.20 25.83 2.46
N GLN A 857 0.87 25.82 2.54
CA GLN A 857 0.10 24.99 3.46
C GLN A 857 0.27 23.50 3.13
N THR A 858 0.14 23.12 1.86
CA THR A 858 0.32 21.73 1.40
C THR A 858 1.70 21.21 1.78
N LEU A 859 2.76 21.96 1.47
CA LEU A 859 4.14 21.56 1.75
C LEU A 859 4.44 21.46 3.25
N ARG A 860 3.99 22.46 4.04
CA ARG A 860 4.16 22.48 5.49
C ARG A 860 3.45 21.28 6.15
N LYS A 861 2.24 20.94 5.69
CA LYS A 861 1.44 19.84 6.21
C LYS A 861 2.05 18.47 5.87
N ALA A 862 2.51 18.29 4.63
CA ALA A 862 3.02 17.02 4.15
C ALA A 862 4.44 16.71 4.63
N TRP A 863 5.35 17.68 4.55
CA TRP A 863 6.79 17.40 4.68
C TRP A 863 7.42 17.94 5.96
N ARG A 864 6.80 18.94 6.60
CA ARG A 864 7.34 19.63 7.80
C ARG A 864 8.76 20.22 7.63
N MET A 865 9.23 20.38 6.40
CA MET A 865 10.53 20.99 6.07
C MET A 865 10.42 22.49 5.79
N HIS A 866 9.21 22.98 5.53
CA HIS A 866 8.92 24.35 5.11
C HIS A 866 8.32 25.16 6.25
N SER A 867 8.76 26.42 6.39
CA SER A 867 8.18 27.36 7.34
C SER A 867 7.39 28.45 6.62
N TRP A 868 6.31 28.94 7.22
CA TRP A 868 5.49 29.99 6.62
C TRP A 868 5.24 31.11 7.63
N TYR A 869 5.55 32.34 7.23
CA TYR A 869 5.46 33.54 8.04
C TYR A 869 4.60 34.59 7.35
N VAL A 870 3.98 35.42 8.17
CA VAL A 870 3.26 36.61 7.73
C VAL A 870 3.97 37.84 8.27
N CYS A 871 4.20 38.82 7.39
CA CYS A 871 4.64 40.15 7.77
C CYS A 871 3.48 41.13 7.59
N ASP A 872 3.04 41.75 8.69
CA ASP A 872 1.92 42.69 8.67
C ASP A 872 2.31 44.07 8.10
N LYS A 873 1.42 45.05 8.25
CA LYS A 873 1.65 46.43 7.79
C LYS A 873 2.62 47.20 8.70
N ASP A 874 2.74 46.79 9.97
CA ASP A 874 3.62 47.41 10.96
C ASP A 874 5.05 46.81 10.91
N GLY A 875 5.25 45.78 10.09
CA GLY A 875 6.54 45.12 9.88
C GLY A 875 6.82 44.02 10.89
N LEU A 876 5.83 43.60 11.68
CA LEU A 876 5.95 42.48 12.58
C LEU A 876 5.90 41.18 11.78
N VAL A 877 6.86 40.29 12.02
CA VAL A 877 6.91 38.95 11.43
C VAL A 877 6.47 37.94 12.48
N SER A 878 5.45 37.15 12.15
CA SER A 878 4.97 36.04 12.98
C SER A 878 4.76 34.79 12.14
N GLU A 879 4.76 33.63 12.78
CA GLU A 879 4.37 32.38 12.13
C GLU A 879 2.93 32.48 11.61
N ALA A 880 2.69 31.98 10.41
CA ALA A 880 1.40 32.06 9.75
C ALA A 880 0.37 31.13 10.42
N PRO A 881 -0.93 31.50 10.44
CA PRO A 881 -1.97 30.68 11.02
C PRO A 881 -2.06 29.30 10.35
N HIS A 882 -2.37 28.30 11.16
CA HIS A 882 -2.54 26.92 10.70
C HIS A 882 -3.93 26.70 10.09
N ASP A 883 -3.98 25.89 9.04
CA ASP A 883 -5.17 25.15 8.58
C ASP A 883 -6.47 25.96 8.47
N PHE A 884 -6.51 26.89 7.52
CA PHE A 884 -7.77 27.48 7.05
C PHE A 884 -7.93 27.21 5.56
N ASP A 885 -9.19 27.02 5.14
CA ASP A 885 -9.52 26.73 3.75
C ASP A 885 -9.39 27.98 2.87
N ILE A 886 -8.74 27.81 1.72
CA ILE A 886 -8.55 28.83 0.71
C ILE A 886 -9.24 28.36 -0.56
N GLY A 887 -10.52 28.68 -0.67
CA GLY A 887 -11.27 28.50 -1.92
C GLY A 887 -10.73 29.45 -2.99
N MET A 888 -10.45 28.95 -4.19
CA MET A 888 -9.97 29.76 -5.33
C MET A 888 -11.11 30.41 -6.12
N GLU A 889 -12.36 30.01 -5.85
CA GLU A 889 -13.55 30.54 -6.51
C GLU A 889 -13.76 32.02 -6.18
N GLY A 890 -14.08 32.83 -7.20
CA GLY A 890 -14.36 34.26 -7.05
C GLY A 890 -13.16 35.13 -6.68
N LYS A 891 -11.93 34.60 -6.66
CA LYS A 891 -10.72 35.39 -6.40
C LYS A 891 -10.39 36.33 -7.56
N GLU A 892 -9.83 37.49 -7.20
CA GLU A 892 -9.50 38.58 -8.11
C GLU A 892 -8.20 38.30 -8.88
N LEU A 893 -8.25 38.48 -10.20
CA LEU A 893 -7.09 38.47 -11.10
C LEU A 893 -6.84 39.86 -11.69
N THR A 894 -5.58 40.13 -12.08
CA THR A 894 -5.28 41.34 -12.89
C THR A 894 -5.81 41.17 -14.30
N TYR A 895 -5.64 39.97 -14.86
CA TYR A 895 -6.11 39.58 -16.19
C TYR A 895 -6.90 38.28 -16.07
N GLU A 896 -8.19 38.31 -16.41
CA GLU A 896 -9.06 37.13 -16.28
C GLU A 896 -8.65 35.97 -17.22
N ASP A 897 -7.93 36.27 -18.30
CA ASP A 897 -7.40 35.24 -19.22
C ASP A 897 -6.36 34.31 -18.54
N GLU A 898 -5.85 34.67 -17.35
CA GLU A 898 -4.95 33.82 -16.55
C GLU A 898 -5.68 32.73 -15.75
N ARG A 899 -7.01 32.80 -15.62
CA ARG A 899 -7.80 31.90 -14.76
C ARG A 899 -7.61 30.41 -15.09
N PRO A 900 -7.63 29.96 -16.36
CA PRO A 900 -7.39 28.54 -16.69
C PRO A 900 -6.01 28.07 -16.24
N LYS A 901 -4.98 28.94 -16.32
CA LYS A 901 -3.63 28.61 -15.89
C LYS A 901 -3.55 28.45 -14.37
N LEU A 902 -4.26 29.29 -13.64
CA LEU A 902 -4.31 29.22 -12.19
C LEU A 902 -5.07 27.99 -11.70
N GLU A 903 -6.20 27.64 -12.31
CA GLU A 903 -6.93 26.39 -12.04
C GLU A 903 -6.06 25.15 -12.31
N PHE A 904 -5.26 25.19 -13.38
CA PHE A 904 -4.26 24.16 -13.66
C PHE A 904 -3.25 24.03 -12.52
N LEU A 905 -2.61 25.14 -12.12
CA LEU A 905 -1.57 25.14 -11.09
C LEU A 905 -2.11 24.77 -9.71
N GLU A 906 -3.35 25.16 -9.39
CA GLU A 906 -4.05 24.74 -8.17
C GLU A 906 -4.15 23.22 -8.08
N ARG A 907 -4.55 22.55 -9.17
CA ARG A 907 -4.60 21.08 -9.22
C ARG A 907 -3.21 20.45 -9.04
N GLN A 908 -2.19 20.96 -9.73
CA GLN A 908 -0.83 20.43 -9.60
C GLN A 908 -0.26 20.64 -8.19
N SER A 909 -0.61 21.75 -7.56
CA SER A 909 -0.13 22.13 -6.23
C SER A 909 -0.73 21.25 -5.12
N ARG A 910 -1.95 20.75 -5.32
CA ARG A 910 -2.55 19.75 -4.42
C ARG A 910 -1.80 18.42 -4.43
N LEU A 911 -1.12 18.08 -5.53
CA LEU A 911 -0.36 16.83 -5.65
C LEU A 911 0.99 16.87 -4.93
N LEU A 912 1.45 18.05 -4.49
CA LEU A 912 2.74 18.23 -3.81
C LEU A 912 2.78 17.68 -2.37
N GLY A 913 1.65 17.25 -1.80
CA GLY A 913 1.51 16.83 -0.40
C GLY A 913 0.93 15.45 -0.23
#